data_AF-A0A5N5SPD3-F1
#
_entry.id   AF-A0A5N5SPD3-F1
#
_cell.length_a   1.000
_cell.length_b   1.000
_cell.length_c   1.000
_cell.angle_alpha   90.00
_cell.angle_beta   90.00
_cell.angle_gamma   90.00
#
_symmetry.space_group_name_H-M   'P 1'
#
loop_
_entity.id
_entity.type
_entity.pdbx_description
1 polymer ?
#
loop_
_entity_poly.entity_id
_entity_poly.type
_entity_poly.pdbx_seq_one_letter_code
_entity_poly.pdbx_strand_id
1 'polypeptide(L)'
;MCAKLLLIGSGGREHAIAKCLASSGRVKSLFVAPGNAGTCKLPKTRNEVIEFCRSEEIIFVVIGPEDPLADGLADTALGTALWLRLQDWQVEKVLLSFSKIVLEEKLTGFEISVIALSDGKTVKTFPPAQDHKPRFAGGLGKNTGGMGAYCPCPLISKEDLELVKNSIIQKVIDGLRDEGCPYIGTLYAGLMVSKDGPQVLEFNCRFGDPETQSILPLLTSDLYSLMLACTEGKLDECSLQINESLNCVSVAVVIDNYPGDVQQGLNIEIEGIENILNDGSLEIYFAGTKLNDSGHYLTSGGRVLNICGVDSSLKDARDKTLEGAQKISFKNAPKGYGADFRKDIAFESIKKQYEIWGRNMTYTKSGVDVDKGNKLVNNIKELCSRTNRPGVKGDLTMFGSVFDTKLEGYQNPLLVSGTDGVGTKLKIAIEAGVSDTVGEDLVAMSVNDILVHGAEPLFFLDYFATGKLDKKVHEDVIKGISNGCLLANCSLVGGETAEMPGMYRSGDYDIAGFTVGAVEEDNFLPKLDAMKPGNMKSFLKPTLIYTPLLKLLRSGLVLGAAHVTGGGIKENILRVIPKNLGVTLDTKWKIPSVYAWLSALGVNSSVLHHTFNLGIGFILIVENKNKEKVLEAIDNIFNDKFSKDKLATYPRPRLTNENDNVSTWIIGSLEYKKGALLDHTINWPSNAEIVLVVSNVAGVQGLERAKKANVPTMVICNIHYFIAL
;
A
#
# COMPACT_ATOMS: atom_id res chain seq x y z
N MET A 1 39.14 6.77 33.77
CA MET A 1 40.46 6.72 33.12
C MET A 1 40.28 7.06 31.65
N CYS A 2 41.28 7.66 30.99
CA CYS A 2 41.23 7.89 29.55
C CYS A 2 41.74 6.64 28.80
N ALA A 3 41.00 6.18 27.80
CA ALA A 3 41.16 4.89 27.13
C ALA A 3 42.15 4.91 25.95
N LYS A 4 42.85 3.81 25.71
CA LYS A 4 43.52 3.54 24.43
C LYS A 4 42.62 2.65 23.56
N LEU A 5 42.32 3.09 22.34
CA LEU A 5 41.40 2.43 21.42
C LEU A 5 42.11 1.98 20.14
N LEU A 6 41.67 0.88 19.54
CA LEU A 6 42.05 0.49 18.17
C LEU A 6 40.82 0.42 17.27
N LEU A 7 40.88 1.05 16.10
CA LEU A 7 39.84 0.98 15.06
C LEU A 7 40.33 0.15 13.87
N ILE A 8 39.59 -0.89 13.51
CA ILE A 8 39.88 -1.77 12.37
C ILE A 8 39.10 -1.30 11.14
N GLY A 9 39.82 -1.09 10.03
CA GLY A 9 39.32 -0.75 8.70
C GLY A 9 40.03 0.46 8.06
N SER A 10 39.50 0.92 6.93
CA SER A 10 40.13 1.96 6.08
C SER A 10 39.15 2.72 5.16
N GLY A 11 37.85 2.46 5.26
CA GLY A 11 36.79 3.12 4.50
C GLY A 11 36.41 4.51 5.00
N GLY A 12 35.36 5.08 4.41
CA GLY A 12 34.82 6.38 4.82
C GLY A 12 34.12 6.28 6.18
N ARG A 13 33.45 5.15 6.44
CA ARG A 13 32.89 4.80 7.76
C ARG A 13 33.94 4.83 8.87
N GLU A 14 35.08 4.18 8.67
CA GLU A 14 36.12 4.17 9.71
C GLU A 14 36.73 5.55 9.94
N HIS A 15 36.84 6.39 8.90
CA HIS A 15 37.26 7.78 9.12
C HIS A 15 36.22 8.58 9.92
N ALA A 16 34.91 8.39 9.67
CA ALA A 16 33.84 9.02 10.45
C ALA A 16 33.83 8.56 11.91
N ILE A 17 33.91 7.25 12.15
CA ILE A 17 34.04 6.68 13.50
C ILE A 17 35.29 7.24 14.20
N ALA A 18 36.45 7.28 13.52
CA ALA A 18 37.68 7.80 14.11
C ALA A 18 37.54 9.27 14.55
N LYS A 19 36.85 10.10 13.76
CA LYS A 19 36.60 11.51 14.09
C LYS A 19 35.73 11.66 15.35
N CYS A 20 34.66 10.87 15.48
CA CYS A 20 33.79 10.88 16.66
C CYS A 20 34.43 10.26 17.91
N LEU A 21 35.33 9.27 17.76
CA LEU A 21 36.09 8.74 18.90
C LEU A 21 37.18 9.73 19.37
N ALA A 22 37.82 10.43 18.44
CA ALA A 22 38.87 11.42 18.74
C ALA A 22 38.35 12.69 19.44
N SER A 23 37.05 13.03 19.32
CA SER A 23 36.44 14.14 20.06
C SER A 23 36.05 13.80 21.50
N SER A 24 36.09 12.51 21.88
CA SER A 24 35.74 12.07 23.23
C SER A 24 36.83 12.41 24.24
N GLY A 25 36.50 13.23 25.25
CA GLY A 25 37.39 13.51 26.39
C GLY A 25 37.78 12.29 27.22
N ARG A 26 37.13 11.13 26.98
CA ARG A 26 37.47 9.84 27.61
C ARG A 26 38.50 9.03 26.81
N VAL A 27 38.93 9.48 25.63
CA VAL A 27 39.91 8.79 24.78
C VAL A 27 41.28 9.44 24.93
N LYS A 28 42.27 8.66 25.37
CA LYS A 28 43.68 9.07 25.51
C LYS A 28 44.43 8.95 24.18
N SER A 29 44.16 7.89 23.44
CA SER A 29 44.88 7.55 22.22
C SER A 29 44.00 6.67 21.34
N LEU A 30 43.97 6.97 20.04
CA LEU A 30 43.21 6.22 19.04
C LEU A 30 44.17 5.74 17.95
N PHE A 31 44.25 4.43 17.77
CA PHE A 31 45.03 3.75 16.74
C PHE A 31 44.10 3.28 15.61
N VAL A 32 44.61 3.17 14.38
CA VAL A 32 43.81 2.71 13.22
C VAL A 32 44.56 1.69 12.37
N ALA A 33 43.90 0.62 11.94
CA ALA A 33 44.50 -0.49 11.19
C ALA A 33 43.70 -0.87 9.93
N PRO A 34 44.22 -0.63 8.70
CA PRO A 34 45.37 0.21 8.34
C PRO A 34 45.03 1.71 8.24
N GLY A 35 43.74 2.06 8.30
CA GLY A 35 43.25 3.40 8.03
C GLY A 35 43.53 3.86 6.59
N ASN A 36 43.34 5.16 6.34
CA ASN A 36 43.54 5.77 5.02
C ASN A 36 44.36 7.07 5.15
N ALA A 37 44.24 7.98 4.17
CA ALA A 37 44.91 9.26 4.19
C ALA A 37 44.28 10.29 5.16
N GLY A 38 42.97 10.22 5.41
CA GLY A 38 42.31 11.07 6.41
C GLY A 38 42.75 10.74 7.83
N THR A 39 42.90 9.44 8.14
CA THR A 39 43.40 8.95 9.42
C THR A 39 44.94 8.89 9.51
N CYS A 40 45.67 9.63 8.65
CA CYS A 40 47.15 9.54 8.57
C CYS A 40 47.88 10.02 9.83
N LYS A 41 47.29 10.97 10.57
CA LYS A 41 47.84 11.52 11.81
C LYS A 41 47.63 10.60 13.04
N LEU A 42 46.79 9.57 12.90
CA LEU A 42 46.57 8.58 13.95
C LEU A 42 47.61 7.46 13.84
N PRO A 43 48.18 6.99 14.97
CA PRO A 43 49.14 5.88 14.95
C PRO A 43 48.55 4.61 14.35
N LYS A 44 49.36 3.87 13.60
CA LYS A 44 48.92 2.73 12.78
C LYS A 44 49.61 1.43 13.18
N THR A 45 48.93 0.31 12.95
CA THR A 45 49.49 -1.05 13.10
C THR A 45 49.28 -1.88 11.82
N ARG A 46 49.94 -3.04 11.74
CA ARG A 46 49.87 -3.98 10.61
C ARG A 46 49.59 -5.40 11.11
N ASN A 47 48.45 -5.94 10.70
CA ASN A 47 48.01 -7.35 10.71
C ASN A 47 47.96 -8.12 12.06
N GLU A 48 48.80 -7.84 13.05
CA GLU A 48 48.87 -8.59 14.31
C GLU A 48 48.01 -7.94 15.41
N VAL A 49 46.69 -7.84 15.15
CA VAL A 49 45.73 -7.08 15.99
C VAL A 49 45.82 -7.43 17.48
N ILE A 50 45.82 -8.73 17.82
CA ILE A 50 45.80 -9.20 19.21
C ILE A 50 47.13 -8.91 19.94
N GLU A 51 48.27 -9.09 19.27
CA GLU A 51 49.58 -8.80 19.85
C GLU A 51 49.78 -7.31 20.04
N PHE A 52 49.37 -6.50 19.06
CA PHE A 52 49.35 -5.06 19.15
C PHE A 52 48.45 -4.54 20.28
N CYS A 53 47.26 -5.15 20.47
CA CYS A 53 46.39 -4.80 21.59
C CYS A 53 47.05 -5.05 22.96
N ARG A 54 47.86 -6.11 23.08
CA ARG A 54 48.63 -6.39 24.30
C ARG A 54 49.80 -5.44 24.50
N SER A 55 50.59 -5.18 23.45
CA SER A 55 51.80 -4.33 23.55
C SER A 55 51.47 -2.87 23.82
N GLU A 56 50.41 -2.35 23.19
CA GLU A 56 49.96 -0.96 23.37
C GLU A 56 48.94 -0.79 24.50
N GLU A 57 48.58 -1.84 25.25
CA GLU A 57 47.53 -1.80 26.29
C GLU A 57 46.20 -1.23 25.77
N ILE A 58 45.77 -1.67 24.58
CA ILE A 58 44.48 -1.30 24.01
C ILE A 58 43.38 -1.94 24.84
N ILE A 59 42.47 -1.13 25.39
CA ILE A 59 41.39 -1.61 26.27
C ILE A 59 40.04 -1.74 25.55
N PHE A 60 39.96 -1.33 24.29
CA PHE A 60 38.74 -1.42 23.49
C PHE A 60 39.08 -1.44 22.00
N VAL A 61 38.46 -2.35 21.25
CA VAL A 61 38.63 -2.49 19.79
C VAL A 61 37.29 -2.20 19.12
N VAL A 62 37.30 -1.29 18.15
CA VAL A 62 36.16 -0.99 17.28
C VAL A 62 36.40 -1.64 15.93
N ILE A 63 35.48 -2.49 15.48
CA ILE A 63 35.58 -3.18 14.19
C ILE A 63 34.61 -2.51 13.21
N GLY A 64 35.14 -1.92 12.15
CA GLY A 64 34.35 -1.27 11.10
C GLY A 64 33.77 -2.23 10.05
N PRO A 65 34.59 -3.08 9.39
CA PRO A 65 34.12 -4.00 8.34
C PRO A 65 33.49 -5.29 8.88
N GLU A 66 32.71 -5.96 8.02
CA GLU A 66 32.04 -7.23 8.33
C GLU A 66 33.01 -8.41 8.41
N ASP A 67 33.99 -8.50 7.49
CA ASP A 67 34.83 -9.70 7.35
C ASP A 67 35.53 -10.10 8.67
N PRO A 68 36.16 -9.19 9.44
CA PRO A 68 36.76 -9.56 10.73
C PRO A 68 35.74 -9.94 11.82
N LEU A 69 34.49 -9.50 11.72
CA LEU A 69 33.42 -9.97 12.62
C LEU A 69 33.04 -11.42 12.27
N ALA A 70 32.89 -11.72 10.98
CA ALA A 70 32.61 -13.07 10.48
C ALA A 70 33.75 -14.06 10.77
N ASP A 71 35.01 -13.59 10.76
CA ASP A 71 36.20 -14.35 11.16
C ASP A 71 36.34 -14.52 12.69
N GLY A 72 35.41 -13.99 13.51
CA GLY A 72 35.41 -14.16 14.97
C GLY A 72 36.42 -13.29 15.72
N LEU A 73 36.85 -12.15 15.15
CA LEU A 73 37.83 -11.26 15.82
C LEU A 73 37.27 -10.68 17.13
N ALA A 74 35.97 -10.43 17.21
CA ALA A 74 35.31 -9.93 18.42
C ALA A 74 35.43 -10.96 19.57
N ASP A 75 35.05 -12.21 19.31
CA ASP A 75 35.15 -13.32 20.27
C ASP A 75 36.59 -13.61 20.65
N THR A 76 37.52 -13.55 19.69
CA THR A 76 38.95 -13.75 19.91
C THR A 76 39.55 -12.65 20.79
N ALA A 77 39.12 -11.40 20.62
CA ALA A 77 39.55 -10.28 21.46
C ALA A 77 39.04 -10.44 22.90
N LEU A 78 37.76 -10.77 23.08
CA LEU A 78 37.16 -11.10 24.38
C LEU A 78 37.85 -12.31 25.05
N GLY A 79 38.15 -13.34 24.25
CA GLY A 79 38.80 -14.58 24.65
C GLY A 79 40.25 -14.42 25.12
N THR A 80 40.87 -13.24 25.02
CA THR A 80 42.21 -13.03 25.59
C THR A 80 42.25 -13.04 27.12
N ALA A 81 41.10 -13.05 27.79
CA ALA A 81 40.97 -13.38 29.22
C ALA A 81 40.68 -14.87 29.51
N LEU A 82 40.35 -15.68 28.50
CA LEU A 82 40.01 -17.11 28.64
C LEU A 82 40.62 -17.95 27.50
N TRP A 83 41.86 -18.38 27.68
CA TRP A 83 42.48 -19.37 26.78
C TRP A 83 41.72 -20.71 26.84
N LEU A 84 41.04 -21.10 25.74
CA LEU A 84 40.82 -22.51 25.37
C LEU A 84 40.20 -22.68 23.97
N ARG A 85 40.90 -23.44 23.10
CA ARG A 85 40.48 -23.97 21.77
C ARG A 85 40.14 -22.89 20.73
N LEU A 86 40.85 -22.83 19.60
CA LEU A 86 40.88 -23.86 18.56
C LEU A 86 42.29 -24.02 17.96
N GLN A 87 42.69 -25.27 17.70
CA GLN A 87 43.85 -25.57 16.84
C GLN A 87 43.38 -25.81 15.41
N ASP A 88 44.25 -25.45 14.46
CA ASP A 88 44.30 -25.89 13.08
C ASP A 88 43.03 -25.76 12.23
N TRP A 89 42.85 -24.58 11.61
CA TRP A 89 42.25 -24.50 10.26
C TRP A 89 43.24 -23.91 9.28
N GLN A 90 43.67 -24.74 8.32
CA GLN A 90 44.45 -24.32 7.16
C GLN A 90 43.52 -23.69 6.12
N VAL A 91 43.93 -22.53 5.60
CA VAL A 91 43.21 -21.81 4.56
C VAL A 91 43.38 -22.53 3.21
N GLU A 92 42.32 -23.17 2.71
CA GLU A 92 42.23 -23.56 1.31
C GLU A 92 41.09 -22.84 0.58
N LYS A 93 41.51 -21.96 -0.34
CA LYS A 93 40.88 -21.57 -1.61
C LYS A 93 39.36 -21.34 -1.65
N VAL A 94 39.03 -20.06 -1.82
CA VAL A 94 37.87 -19.57 -2.59
C VAL A 94 37.62 -20.45 -3.84
N LEU A 95 36.42 -21.02 -3.95
CA LEU A 95 35.62 -21.14 -5.20
C LEU A 95 34.25 -21.83 -4.93
N LEU A 96 33.17 -21.15 -5.34
CA LEU A 96 31.90 -21.74 -5.81
C LEU A 96 31.17 -22.81 -4.95
N SER A 97 30.34 -22.38 -3.99
CA SER A 97 29.03 -23.02 -3.75
C SER A 97 28.12 -22.20 -2.83
N PHE A 98 27.03 -21.63 -3.37
CA PHE A 98 25.84 -21.39 -2.53
C PHE A 98 25.24 -22.75 -2.18
N SER A 99 25.50 -23.26 -0.98
CA SER A 99 24.92 -24.52 -0.51
C SER A 99 23.41 -24.40 -0.22
N LYS A 100 22.93 -23.17 -0.01
CA LYS A 100 21.52 -22.78 0.13
C LYS A 100 21.31 -21.43 -0.57
N ILE A 101 20.13 -21.27 -1.16
CA ILE A 101 19.64 -20.00 -1.73
C ILE A 101 18.31 -19.71 -1.03
N VAL A 102 18.11 -18.46 -0.60
CA VAL A 102 16.82 -17.98 -0.13
C VAL A 102 16.04 -17.44 -1.33
N LEU A 103 14.81 -17.92 -1.51
CA LEU A 103 13.86 -17.34 -2.45
C LEU A 103 12.80 -16.61 -1.63
N GLU A 104 12.65 -15.32 -1.90
CA GLU A 104 11.76 -14.41 -1.17
C GLU A 104 10.82 -13.67 -2.12
N GLU A 105 9.78 -13.04 -1.55
CA GLU A 105 8.89 -12.18 -2.32
C GLU A 105 9.61 -10.90 -2.75
N LYS A 106 9.43 -10.50 -4.01
CA LYS A 106 9.93 -9.20 -4.48
C LYS A 106 9.10 -8.06 -3.88
N LEU A 107 9.58 -7.53 -2.75
CA LEU A 107 8.97 -6.38 -2.11
C LEU A 107 9.04 -5.11 -2.98
N THR A 108 8.11 -4.17 -2.75
CA THR A 108 8.06 -2.88 -3.45
C THR A 108 7.77 -1.75 -2.46
N GLY A 109 8.53 -0.68 -2.54
CA GLY A 109 8.52 0.38 -1.53
C GLY A 109 9.75 1.26 -1.60
N PHE A 110 10.15 1.82 -0.47
CA PHE A 110 11.38 2.59 -0.32
C PHE A 110 12.38 1.83 0.56
N GLU A 111 13.57 1.58 0.04
CA GLU A 111 14.67 1.05 0.85
C GLU A 111 15.11 2.14 1.83
N ILE A 112 15.15 1.80 3.12
CA ILE A 112 15.77 2.61 4.17
C ILE A 112 16.69 1.72 5.01
N SER A 113 17.50 2.36 5.85
CA SER A 113 18.27 1.68 6.87
C SER A 113 17.97 2.27 8.24
N VAL A 114 17.90 1.40 9.25
CA VAL A 114 17.90 1.79 10.66
C VAL A 114 19.04 1.08 11.33
N ILE A 115 19.98 1.86 11.86
CA ILE A 115 21.12 1.37 12.63
C ILE A 115 20.80 1.49 14.11
N ALA A 116 21.14 0.47 14.89
CA ALA A 116 20.97 0.48 16.33
C ALA A 116 22.23 0.01 17.06
N LEU A 117 22.42 0.52 18.26
CA LEU A 117 23.33 -0.04 19.25
C LEU A 117 22.58 -1.01 20.16
N SER A 118 23.23 -2.10 20.56
CA SER A 118 22.72 -3.03 21.57
C SER A 118 23.79 -3.53 22.53
N ASP A 119 23.37 -3.80 23.77
CA ASP A 119 24.14 -4.42 24.85
C ASP A 119 23.68 -5.86 25.16
N GLY A 120 22.96 -6.51 24.22
CA GLY A 120 22.36 -7.83 24.38
C GLY A 120 20.99 -7.86 25.09
N LYS A 121 20.52 -6.73 25.63
CA LYS A 121 19.17 -6.59 26.24
C LYS A 121 18.42 -5.33 25.79
N THR A 122 19.15 -4.23 25.63
CA THR A 122 18.65 -2.89 25.36
C THR A 122 19.00 -2.50 23.92
N VAL A 123 18.17 -1.66 23.31
CA VAL A 123 18.37 -1.11 21.97
C VAL A 123 18.30 0.42 21.99
N LYS A 124 19.22 1.08 21.28
CA LYS A 124 19.14 2.52 20.98
C LYS A 124 19.35 2.73 19.47
N THR A 125 18.32 3.21 18.78
CA THR A 125 18.32 3.44 17.33
C THR A 125 18.86 4.82 16.99
N PHE A 126 19.71 4.90 15.97
CA PHE A 126 19.99 6.13 15.23
C PHE A 126 18.78 6.53 14.37
N PRO A 127 18.70 7.78 13.87
CA PRO A 127 17.65 8.16 12.92
C PRO A 127 17.77 7.33 11.64
N PRO A 128 16.66 7.11 10.92
CA PRO A 128 16.67 6.33 9.68
C PRO A 128 17.52 7.05 8.63
N ALA A 129 18.25 6.28 7.83
CA ALA A 129 18.96 6.76 6.66
C ALA A 129 18.43 6.09 5.38
N GLN A 130 18.91 6.53 4.23
CA GLN A 130 18.79 5.79 2.97
C GLN A 130 20.11 5.97 2.21
N ASP A 131 20.65 4.88 1.71
CA ASP A 131 21.78 4.87 0.78
C ASP A 131 21.32 4.80 -0.68
N HIS A 132 22.26 5.01 -1.61
CA HIS A 132 22.00 4.89 -3.04
C HIS A 132 23.06 3.97 -3.68
N LYS A 133 22.77 2.67 -3.71
CA LYS A 133 23.67 1.63 -4.28
C LYS A 133 23.97 1.79 -5.78
N PRO A 134 23.01 2.11 -6.68
CA PRO A 134 23.28 2.19 -8.13
C PRO A 134 24.25 3.32 -8.53
N ARG A 135 25.11 3.06 -9.52
CA ARG A 135 26.18 3.96 -9.97
C ARG A 135 25.71 5.29 -10.56
N PHE A 136 24.59 5.31 -11.27
CA PHE A 136 24.09 6.49 -11.99
C PHE A 136 22.74 6.98 -11.45
N ALA A 137 22.38 8.21 -11.83
CA ALA A 137 21.14 8.84 -11.44
C ALA A 137 19.91 8.04 -11.88
N GLY A 138 18.79 8.17 -11.14
CA GLY A 138 17.55 7.44 -11.43
C GLY A 138 17.63 5.93 -11.17
N GLY A 139 18.62 5.46 -10.40
CA GLY A 139 18.79 4.04 -10.06
C GLY A 139 19.44 3.20 -11.17
N LEU A 140 20.12 3.85 -12.13
CA LEU A 140 20.71 3.19 -13.30
C LEU A 140 22.15 2.69 -13.04
N GLY A 141 22.58 1.72 -13.86
CA GLY A 141 23.93 1.14 -13.81
C GLY A 141 24.06 -0.03 -12.83
N LYS A 142 25.30 -0.50 -12.62
CA LYS A 142 25.59 -1.55 -11.64
C LYS A 142 25.40 -1.02 -10.21
N ASN A 143 25.02 -1.90 -9.30
CA ASN A 143 25.16 -1.64 -7.86
C ASN A 143 26.64 -1.46 -7.50
N THR A 144 26.87 -0.55 -6.55
CA THR A 144 28.17 -0.20 -5.99
C THR A 144 28.15 -0.45 -4.48
N GLY A 145 29.23 -0.12 -3.78
CA GLY A 145 29.21 -0.09 -2.31
C GLY A 145 28.35 1.04 -1.71
N GLY A 146 27.77 1.91 -2.54
CA GLY A 146 26.98 3.08 -2.14
C GLY A 146 27.58 4.38 -2.69
N MET A 147 26.82 5.11 -3.50
CA MET A 147 27.22 6.37 -4.16
C MET A 147 26.90 7.62 -3.33
N GLY A 148 26.20 7.46 -2.22
CA GLY A 148 25.79 8.51 -1.31
C GLY A 148 24.70 8.01 -0.36
N ALA A 149 24.45 8.76 0.70
CA ALA A 149 23.41 8.49 1.69
C ALA A 149 22.94 9.82 2.30
N TYR A 150 21.81 9.82 3.00
CA TYR A 150 21.36 10.99 3.74
C TYR A 150 20.56 10.61 5.00
N CYS A 151 20.55 11.51 5.97
CA CYS A 151 19.95 11.33 7.28
C CYS A 151 19.43 12.69 7.81
N PRO A 152 18.28 12.76 8.51
CA PRO A 152 17.28 11.69 8.65
C PRO A 152 16.52 11.44 7.34
N CYS A 153 16.05 10.20 7.15
CA CYS A 153 15.23 9.81 6.01
C CYS A 153 13.75 10.10 6.28
N PRO A 154 13.09 11.01 5.52
CA PRO A 154 11.70 11.39 5.76
C PRO A 154 10.67 10.43 5.13
N LEU A 155 11.12 9.25 4.64
CA LEU A 155 10.28 8.29 3.92
C LEU A 155 9.55 7.29 4.84
N ILE A 156 9.83 7.30 6.14
CA ILE A 156 9.20 6.47 7.17
C ILE A 156 8.50 7.35 8.20
N SER A 157 7.33 6.92 8.67
CA SER A 157 6.59 7.63 9.72
C SER A 157 7.25 7.46 11.09
N LYS A 158 6.88 8.28 12.09
CA LYS A 158 7.41 8.11 13.47
C LYS A 158 6.87 6.83 14.10
N GLU A 159 5.63 6.50 13.77
CA GLU A 159 4.89 5.32 14.17
C GLU A 159 5.56 4.05 13.62
N ASP A 160 5.87 4.02 12.33
CA ASP A 160 6.60 2.92 11.69
C ASP A 160 8.03 2.79 12.21
N LEU A 161 8.71 3.90 12.54
CA LEU A 161 10.05 3.86 13.11
C LEU A 161 10.06 3.24 14.52
N GLU A 162 9.06 3.54 15.35
CA GLU A 162 8.86 2.84 16.63
C GLU A 162 8.42 1.37 16.43
N LEU A 163 7.68 1.03 15.37
CA LEU A 163 7.43 -0.36 15.02
C LEU A 163 8.71 -1.10 14.62
N VAL A 164 9.60 -0.48 13.83
CA VAL A 164 10.93 -1.04 13.50
C VAL A 164 11.73 -1.28 14.78
N LYS A 165 11.82 -0.29 15.66
CA LYS A 165 12.57 -0.40 16.92
C LYS A 165 12.03 -1.52 17.80
N ASN A 166 10.73 -1.53 18.09
CA ASN A 166 10.14 -2.40 19.11
C ASN A 166 9.70 -3.77 18.58
N SER A 167 9.31 -3.88 17.30
CA SER A 167 8.79 -5.13 16.70
C SER A 167 9.76 -5.84 15.76
N ILE A 168 10.83 -5.18 15.31
CA ILE A 168 11.89 -5.80 14.49
C ILE A 168 13.18 -5.87 15.31
N ILE A 169 13.82 -4.73 15.58
CA ILE A 169 15.18 -4.68 16.14
C ILE A 169 15.23 -5.28 17.54
N GLN A 170 14.38 -4.81 18.47
CA GLN A 170 14.33 -5.34 19.84
C GLN A 170 14.00 -6.85 19.85
N LYS A 171 13.08 -7.33 19.01
CA LYS A 171 12.76 -8.76 18.92
C LYS A 171 13.90 -9.63 18.39
N VAL A 172 14.74 -9.11 17.49
CA VAL A 172 15.95 -9.81 17.02
C VAL A 172 16.97 -9.93 18.14
N ILE A 173 17.20 -8.84 18.90
CA ILE A 173 18.09 -8.86 20.07
C ILE A 173 17.57 -9.82 21.15
N ASP A 174 16.27 -9.78 21.44
CA ASP A 174 15.63 -10.68 22.42
C ASP A 174 15.72 -12.14 21.97
N GLY A 175 15.39 -12.46 20.72
CA GLY A 175 15.48 -13.82 20.17
C GLY A 175 16.91 -14.37 20.19
N LEU A 176 17.90 -13.58 19.77
CA LEU A 176 19.31 -13.99 19.79
C LEU A 176 19.81 -14.23 21.22
N ARG A 177 19.40 -13.41 22.20
CA ARG A 177 19.70 -13.64 23.61
C ARG A 177 19.03 -14.92 24.12
N ASP A 178 17.76 -15.14 23.78
CA ASP A 178 16.99 -16.31 24.24
C ASP A 178 17.50 -17.62 23.61
N GLU A 179 18.14 -17.57 22.44
CA GLU A 179 18.92 -18.64 21.81
C GLU A 179 20.32 -18.85 22.45
N GLY A 180 20.73 -18.01 23.39
CA GLY A 180 22.03 -18.07 24.07
C GLY A 180 23.18 -17.35 23.36
N CYS A 181 22.87 -16.57 22.32
CA CYS A 181 23.81 -15.83 21.47
C CYS A 181 23.57 -14.30 21.57
N PRO A 182 23.72 -13.67 22.75
CA PRO A 182 23.36 -12.26 22.95
C PRO A 182 24.15 -11.32 22.02
N TYR A 183 23.42 -10.52 21.25
CA TYR A 183 24.01 -9.63 20.25
C TYR A 183 24.47 -8.31 20.87
N ILE A 184 25.78 -8.05 20.85
CA ILE A 184 26.39 -6.84 21.42
C ILE A 184 27.11 -6.06 20.32
N GLY A 185 26.84 -4.76 20.22
CA GLY A 185 27.46 -3.86 19.24
C GLY A 185 26.44 -3.18 18.34
N THR A 186 26.75 -3.05 17.05
CA THR A 186 25.91 -2.34 16.07
C THR A 186 25.09 -3.33 15.24
N LEU A 187 23.77 -3.21 15.24
CA LEU A 187 22.90 -3.92 14.29
C LEU A 187 22.40 -2.93 13.23
N TYR A 188 22.67 -3.22 11.96
CA TYR A 188 22.07 -2.54 10.82
C TYR A 188 20.87 -3.36 10.36
N ALA A 189 19.71 -2.73 10.17
CA ALA A 189 18.54 -3.29 9.53
C ALA A 189 18.27 -2.57 8.20
N GLY A 190 18.46 -3.27 7.08
CA GLY A 190 18.00 -2.84 5.76
C GLY A 190 16.53 -3.19 5.60
N LEU A 191 15.71 -2.20 5.29
CA LEU A 191 14.25 -2.29 5.37
C LEU A 191 13.61 -1.80 4.07
N MET A 192 12.58 -2.50 3.60
CA MET A 192 11.66 -2.00 2.60
C MET A 192 10.45 -1.41 3.31
N VAL A 193 10.25 -0.09 3.21
CA VAL A 193 9.00 0.56 3.62
C VAL A 193 7.99 0.38 2.50
N SER A 194 7.14 -0.64 2.61
CA SER A 194 6.10 -0.96 1.65
C SER A 194 4.75 -0.38 2.08
N LYS A 195 3.71 -0.59 1.26
CA LYS A 195 2.31 -0.24 1.59
C LYS A 195 1.75 -1.02 2.78
N ASP A 196 2.37 -2.14 3.14
CA ASP A 196 1.94 -3.06 4.20
C ASP A 196 2.85 -2.93 5.46
N GLY A 197 3.71 -1.90 5.50
CA GLY A 197 4.59 -1.56 6.62
C GLY A 197 6.10 -1.74 6.33
N PRO A 198 6.97 -1.48 7.32
CA PRO A 198 8.40 -1.75 7.21
C PRO A 198 8.70 -3.26 7.28
N GLN A 199 9.36 -3.79 6.27
CA GLN A 199 9.73 -5.21 6.15
C GLN A 199 11.26 -5.34 6.05
N VAL A 200 11.84 -6.35 6.71
CA VAL A 200 13.29 -6.61 6.65
C VAL A 200 13.70 -7.16 5.28
N LEU A 201 14.76 -6.59 4.72
CA LEU A 201 15.49 -7.14 3.57
C LEU A 201 16.74 -7.90 4.04
N GLU A 202 17.57 -7.24 4.86
CA GLU A 202 18.85 -7.77 5.32
C GLU A 202 19.24 -7.20 6.68
N PHE A 203 20.01 -7.96 7.46
CA PHE A 203 20.77 -7.45 8.59
C PHE A 203 22.26 -7.42 8.26
N ASN A 204 23.00 -6.47 8.81
CA ASN A 204 24.46 -6.40 8.74
C ASN A 204 25.02 -6.07 10.14
N CYS A 205 26.23 -6.51 10.49
CA CYS A 205 26.69 -6.47 11.89
C CYS A 205 27.52 -5.24 12.29
N ARG A 206 27.36 -4.14 11.53
CA ARG A 206 28.20 -2.93 11.58
C ARG A 206 27.49 -1.74 10.91
N PHE A 207 28.00 -0.52 11.11
CA PHE A 207 27.46 0.65 10.42
C PHE A 207 27.57 0.56 8.88
N GLY A 208 26.65 1.18 8.14
CA GLY A 208 26.70 1.29 6.67
C GLY A 208 27.73 2.32 6.16
N ASP A 209 28.28 2.13 4.95
CA ASP A 209 29.18 3.09 4.30
C ASP A 209 28.61 3.38 2.89
N PRO A 210 27.96 4.54 2.64
CA PRO A 210 28.32 5.83 3.21
C PRO A 210 27.37 6.41 4.27
N GLU A 211 26.48 5.61 4.85
CA GLU A 211 25.48 6.08 5.83
C GLU A 211 26.08 6.59 7.14
N THR A 212 27.16 5.97 7.63
CA THR A 212 27.91 6.44 8.81
C THR A 212 28.27 7.92 8.65
N GLN A 213 28.68 8.29 7.44
CA GLN A 213 29.07 9.65 7.07
C GLN A 213 27.90 10.63 7.01
N SER A 214 26.64 10.15 6.93
CA SER A 214 25.44 10.99 7.08
C SER A 214 24.84 10.97 8.50
N ILE A 215 25.06 9.90 9.28
CA ILE A 215 24.48 9.76 10.64
C ILE A 215 25.37 10.43 11.68
N LEU A 216 26.68 10.15 11.67
CA LEU A 216 27.59 10.60 12.73
C LEU A 216 27.81 12.13 12.81
N PRO A 217 27.75 12.93 11.73
CA PRO A 217 27.80 14.39 11.84
C PRO A 217 26.63 15.00 12.63
N LEU A 218 25.54 14.25 12.82
CA LEU A 218 24.36 14.68 13.58
C LEU A 218 24.42 14.23 15.06
N LEU A 219 25.36 13.36 15.43
CA LEU A 219 25.48 12.78 16.77
C LEU A 219 26.02 13.80 17.77
N THR A 220 25.29 14.04 18.86
CA THR A 220 25.73 14.91 19.97
C THR A 220 26.20 14.14 21.20
N SER A 221 25.77 12.88 21.37
CA SER A 221 26.31 11.98 22.41
C SER A 221 27.75 11.55 22.13
N ASP A 222 28.53 11.33 23.19
CA ASP A 222 29.86 10.71 23.08
C ASP A 222 29.77 9.26 22.58
N LEU A 223 30.18 9.03 21.33
CA LEU A 223 30.15 7.72 20.68
C LEU A 223 30.94 6.66 21.45
N TYR A 224 32.08 7.03 22.05
CA TYR A 224 32.88 6.08 22.85
C TYR A 224 32.13 5.65 24.10
N SER A 225 31.47 6.58 24.80
CA SER A 225 30.64 6.24 25.97
C SER A 225 29.49 5.30 25.61
N LEU A 226 28.84 5.50 24.46
CA LEU A 226 27.78 4.61 23.97
C LEU A 226 28.32 3.22 23.63
N MET A 227 29.44 3.13 22.91
CA MET A 227 30.09 1.84 22.56
C MET A 227 30.55 1.07 23.81
N LEU A 228 31.13 1.76 24.79
CA LEU A 228 31.52 1.15 26.07
C LEU A 228 30.30 0.63 26.84
N ALA A 229 29.22 1.40 26.91
CA ALA A 229 27.98 0.98 27.55
C ALA A 229 27.35 -0.26 26.91
N CYS A 230 27.54 -0.47 25.60
CA CYS A 230 27.17 -1.71 24.93
C CYS A 230 27.93 -2.91 25.50
N THR A 231 29.26 -2.80 25.65
CA THR A 231 30.09 -3.89 26.21
C THR A 231 29.93 -4.10 27.71
N GLU A 232 29.49 -3.09 28.46
CA GLU A 232 29.26 -3.17 29.90
C GLU A 232 27.84 -3.65 30.30
N GLY A 233 26.92 -3.81 29.35
CA GLY A 233 25.52 -4.15 29.66
C GLY A 233 24.73 -3.00 30.30
N LYS A 234 25.05 -1.75 29.94
CA LYS A 234 24.53 -0.51 30.57
C LYS A 234 24.00 0.50 29.54
N LEU A 235 23.54 0.03 28.38
CA LEU A 235 23.05 0.93 27.34
C LEU A 235 21.73 1.61 27.76
N ASP A 236 20.97 1.00 28.67
CA ASP A 236 19.82 1.57 29.37
C ASP A 236 20.16 2.85 30.14
N GLU A 237 21.30 2.88 30.86
CA GLU A 237 21.81 4.05 31.58
C GLU A 237 22.20 5.23 30.65
N CYS A 238 22.33 4.99 29.35
CA CYS A 238 22.82 5.98 28.38
C CYS A 238 21.71 6.63 27.54
N SER A 239 21.92 7.90 27.16
CA SER A 239 21.09 8.63 26.19
C SER A 239 21.85 8.77 24.86
N LEU A 240 21.24 8.28 23.77
CA LEU A 240 21.67 8.54 22.40
C LEU A 240 20.94 9.81 21.95
N GLN A 241 21.69 10.89 21.72
CA GLN A 241 21.18 12.20 21.35
C GLN A 241 21.73 12.60 19.99
N ILE A 242 20.83 13.15 19.16
CA ILE A 242 21.09 13.63 17.80
C ILE A 242 20.64 15.09 17.74
N ASN A 243 21.30 15.91 16.93
CA ASN A 243 20.79 17.24 16.62
C ASN A 243 19.63 17.15 15.63
N GLU A 244 18.40 16.99 16.14
CA GLU A 244 17.17 16.90 15.36
C GLU A 244 16.87 18.14 14.49
N SER A 245 17.57 19.27 14.72
CA SER A 245 17.43 20.46 13.89
C SER A 245 18.27 20.44 12.62
N LEU A 246 19.09 19.40 12.41
CA LEU A 246 20.01 19.27 11.28
C LEU A 246 19.75 18.00 10.44
N ASN A 247 20.12 18.11 9.17
CA ASN A 247 20.14 17.05 8.17
C ASN A 247 21.56 16.98 7.60
N CYS A 248 21.99 15.77 7.22
CA CYS A 248 23.25 15.57 6.53
C CYS A 248 23.04 14.76 5.25
N VAL A 249 23.68 15.19 4.17
CA VAL A 249 23.72 14.51 2.88
C VAL A 249 25.17 14.17 2.56
N SER A 250 25.44 12.90 2.29
CA SER A 250 26.74 12.33 1.95
C SER A 250 26.75 11.93 0.48
N VAL A 251 27.73 12.38 -0.29
CA VAL A 251 27.94 12.02 -1.70
C VAL A 251 29.32 11.42 -1.85
N ALA A 252 29.39 10.19 -2.40
CA ALA A 252 30.65 9.53 -2.70
C ALA A 252 31.23 10.08 -4.01
N VAL A 253 32.44 10.64 -3.94
CA VAL A 253 33.26 10.96 -5.10
C VAL A 253 34.07 9.72 -5.45
N VAL A 254 33.88 9.26 -6.68
CA VAL A 254 34.42 8.01 -7.21
C VAL A 254 35.31 8.28 -8.42
N ILE A 255 36.06 7.26 -8.83
CA ILE A 255 36.69 7.22 -10.15
C ILE A 255 35.59 6.95 -11.18
N ASP A 256 35.51 7.72 -12.27
CA ASP A 256 34.46 7.69 -13.28
C ASP A 256 34.06 6.26 -13.74
N ASN A 257 35.02 5.39 -14.07
CA ASN A 257 34.75 4.00 -14.48
C ASN A 257 34.28 3.04 -13.34
N TYR A 258 34.20 3.46 -12.07
CA TYR A 258 33.68 2.65 -10.96
C TYR A 258 32.21 2.23 -11.22
N PRO A 259 31.76 0.99 -10.92
CA PRO A 259 32.46 -0.12 -10.26
C PRO A 259 33.20 -1.08 -11.21
N GLY A 260 33.60 -0.61 -12.40
CA GLY A 260 34.57 -1.29 -13.27
C GLY A 260 36.01 -1.06 -12.82
N ASP A 261 36.95 -1.05 -13.78
CA ASP A 261 38.38 -0.89 -13.52
C ASP A 261 38.71 0.47 -12.89
N VAL A 262 39.53 0.45 -11.83
CA VAL A 262 39.86 1.63 -11.03
C VAL A 262 41.36 1.94 -11.10
N GLN A 263 41.70 3.19 -11.42
CA GLN A 263 43.09 3.64 -11.46
C GLN A 263 43.54 4.19 -10.09
N GLN A 264 44.53 3.51 -9.50
CA GLN A 264 45.19 3.97 -8.28
C GLN A 264 46.33 4.96 -8.58
N GLY A 265 46.70 5.78 -7.60
CA GLY A 265 47.84 6.68 -7.67
C GLY A 265 47.58 8.00 -8.39
N LEU A 266 46.33 8.33 -8.73
CA LEU A 266 45.98 9.65 -9.25
C LEU A 266 46.06 10.69 -8.12
N ASN A 267 46.69 11.83 -8.38
CA ASN A 267 46.73 12.94 -7.42
C ASN A 267 45.33 13.54 -7.27
N ILE A 268 44.84 13.62 -6.04
CA ILE A 268 43.56 14.22 -5.70
C ILE A 268 43.81 15.69 -5.40
N GLU A 269 43.31 16.57 -6.26
CA GLU A 269 43.32 18.02 -6.04
C GLU A 269 41.96 18.46 -5.48
N ILE A 270 42.01 19.27 -4.43
CA ILE A 270 40.84 19.70 -3.66
C ILE A 270 40.88 21.23 -3.58
N GLU A 271 40.23 21.90 -4.52
CA GLU A 271 40.38 23.35 -4.70
C GLU A 271 39.58 24.13 -3.64
N GLY A 272 40.22 25.11 -3.00
CA GLY A 272 39.56 26.04 -2.06
C GLY A 272 39.03 25.42 -0.76
N ILE A 273 39.34 24.15 -0.47
CA ILE A 273 38.71 23.40 0.62
C ILE A 273 39.08 23.88 2.03
N GLU A 274 40.26 24.48 2.19
CA GLU A 274 40.74 24.96 3.49
C GLU A 274 39.85 26.06 4.07
N ASN A 275 39.19 26.85 3.20
CA ASN A 275 38.21 27.86 3.62
C ASN A 275 36.84 27.24 4.00
N ILE A 276 36.53 26.05 3.46
CA ILE A 276 35.22 25.38 3.57
C ILE A 276 35.15 24.49 4.81
N LEU A 277 36.26 23.85 5.19
CA LEU A 277 36.33 23.03 6.40
C LEU A 277 36.23 23.86 7.70
N ASN A 278 36.43 25.18 7.62
CA ASN A 278 36.50 26.07 8.78
C ASN A 278 35.14 26.63 9.24
N ASP A 279 34.08 26.55 8.43
CA ASP A 279 32.74 27.03 8.81
C ASP A 279 31.81 25.94 9.36
N GLY A 280 32.24 24.67 9.29
CA GLY A 280 31.50 23.50 9.77
C GLY A 280 30.31 23.08 8.89
N SER A 281 30.09 23.71 7.74
CA SER A 281 28.97 23.41 6.83
C SER A 281 29.18 22.16 5.97
N LEU A 282 30.43 21.73 5.81
CA LEU A 282 30.86 20.63 4.96
C LEU A 282 31.96 19.79 5.64
N GLU A 283 31.80 18.47 5.60
CA GLU A 283 32.76 17.50 6.10
C GLU A 283 33.26 16.56 4.99
N ILE A 284 34.46 15.99 5.17
CA ILE A 284 35.11 15.12 4.18
C ILE A 284 35.62 13.84 4.83
N TYR A 285 35.07 12.72 4.38
CA TYR A 285 35.45 11.39 4.82
C TYR A 285 36.18 10.65 3.71
N PHE A 286 37.51 10.74 3.77
CA PHE A 286 38.45 9.92 3.02
C PHE A 286 38.10 8.42 3.12
N ALA A 287 38.07 7.73 1.98
CA ALA A 287 37.87 6.30 1.85
C ALA A 287 39.10 5.68 1.14
N GLY A 288 38.98 5.26 -0.12
CA GLY A 288 40.07 4.68 -0.93
C GLY A 288 41.15 5.70 -1.31
N THR A 289 41.93 6.12 -0.31
CA THR A 289 43.01 7.12 -0.42
C THR A 289 44.27 6.71 0.34
N LYS A 290 45.42 7.17 -0.15
CA LYS A 290 46.73 7.08 0.52
C LYS A 290 47.46 8.41 0.40
N LEU A 291 48.48 8.63 1.22
CA LEU A 291 49.45 9.72 1.02
C LEU A 291 50.64 9.23 0.19
N ASN A 292 51.27 10.13 -0.55
CA ASN A 292 52.63 9.95 -1.06
C ASN A 292 53.68 10.54 -0.08
N ASP A 293 54.95 10.33 -0.39
CA ASP A 293 56.08 10.80 0.44
C ASP A 293 56.15 12.35 0.54
N SER A 294 55.50 13.06 -0.39
CA SER A 294 55.37 14.53 -0.39
C SER A 294 54.13 15.04 0.36
N GLY A 295 53.33 14.16 0.98
CA GLY A 295 52.12 14.52 1.72
C GLY A 295 50.89 14.82 0.84
N HIS A 296 50.91 14.51 -0.46
CA HIS A 296 49.75 14.67 -1.34
C HIS A 296 48.81 13.46 -1.27
N TYR A 297 47.51 13.72 -1.40
CA TYR A 297 46.48 12.69 -1.46
C TYR A 297 46.48 11.97 -2.81
N LEU A 298 46.49 10.63 -2.79
CA LEU A 298 46.41 9.77 -3.95
C LEU A 298 45.20 8.83 -3.87
N THR A 299 44.61 8.48 -5.01
CA THR A 299 43.62 7.40 -5.08
C THR A 299 44.24 6.03 -4.74
N SER A 300 43.47 5.18 -4.06
CA SER A 300 43.81 3.76 -3.81
C SER A 300 42.62 2.80 -3.88
N GLY A 301 41.40 3.31 -4.09
CA GLY A 301 40.18 2.51 -4.30
C GLY A 301 39.16 3.24 -5.17
N GLY A 302 38.08 2.54 -5.55
CA GLY A 302 37.05 3.09 -6.45
C GLY A 302 36.19 4.22 -5.87
N ARG A 303 35.80 4.09 -4.59
CA ARG A 303 35.23 5.19 -3.80
C ARG A 303 36.38 5.91 -3.10
N VAL A 304 36.55 7.20 -3.39
CA VAL A 304 37.76 7.95 -3.00
C VAL A 304 37.47 8.80 -1.77
N LEU A 305 36.46 9.67 -1.84
CA LEU A 305 36.03 10.55 -0.74
C LEU A 305 34.51 10.45 -0.58
N ASN A 306 33.99 10.78 0.61
CA ASN A 306 32.60 11.21 0.77
C ASN A 306 32.60 12.67 1.20
N ILE A 307 31.86 13.50 0.48
CA ILE A 307 31.60 14.90 0.83
C ILE A 307 30.26 14.94 1.55
N CYS A 308 30.19 15.61 2.70
CA CYS A 308 29.02 15.57 3.58
C CYS A 308 28.59 16.99 3.97
N GLY A 309 27.53 17.50 3.36
CA GLY A 309 26.95 18.80 3.72
C GLY A 309 26.01 18.68 4.89
N VAL A 310 26.08 19.62 5.82
CA VAL A 310 25.19 19.70 6.99
C VAL A 310 24.41 21.01 6.97
N ASP A 311 23.09 20.93 7.14
CA ASP A 311 22.19 22.07 7.23
C ASP A 311 20.88 21.74 7.94
N SER A 312 20.19 22.76 8.42
CA SER A 312 18.79 22.72 8.87
C SER A 312 17.79 22.19 7.84
N SER A 313 18.14 22.22 6.54
CA SER A 313 17.31 21.82 5.42
C SER A 313 17.99 20.69 4.64
N LEU A 314 17.27 19.57 4.40
CA LEU A 314 17.79 18.45 3.61
C LEU A 314 18.17 18.88 2.18
N LYS A 315 17.44 19.84 1.61
CA LYS A 315 17.75 20.43 0.29
C LYS A 315 19.06 21.21 0.33
N ASP A 316 19.26 22.05 1.34
CA ASP A 316 20.41 22.95 1.38
C ASP A 316 21.68 22.21 1.84
N ALA A 317 21.54 21.18 2.69
CA ALA A 317 22.56 20.17 2.96
C ALA A 317 23.00 19.47 1.66
N ARG A 318 22.06 19.01 0.82
CA ARG A 318 22.35 18.43 -0.50
C ARG A 318 23.07 19.42 -1.41
N ASP A 319 22.58 20.65 -1.54
CA ASP A 319 23.13 21.62 -2.48
C ASP A 319 24.57 22.02 -2.10
N LYS A 320 24.85 22.24 -0.80
CA LYS A 320 26.22 22.36 -0.26
C LYS A 320 27.09 21.16 -0.60
N THR A 321 26.57 19.95 -0.42
CA THR A 321 27.29 18.70 -0.71
C THR A 321 27.70 18.62 -2.18
N LEU A 322 26.79 18.99 -3.09
CA LEU A 322 27.05 18.99 -4.52
C LEU A 322 28.02 20.10 -4.94
N GLU A 323 28.02 21.26 -4.27
CA GLU A 323 29.03 22.30 -4.47
C GLU A 323 30.42 21.85 -3.99
N GLY A 324 30.50 21.20 -2.83
CA GLY A 324 31.74 20.62 -2.31
C GLY A 324 32.30 19.51 -3.20
N ALA A 325 31.44 18.62 -3.72
CA ALA A 325 31.83 17.55 -4.63
C ALA A 325 32.38 18.07 -5.98
N GLN A 326 31.88 19.21 -6.47
CA GLN A 326 32.38 19.86 -7.69
C GLN A 326 33.82 20.40 -7.55
N LYS A 327 34.31 20.63 -6.33
CA LYS A 327 35.66 21.14 -6.05
C LYS A 327 36.73 20.05 -5.96
N ILE A 328 36.34 18.77 -6.16
CA ILE A 328 37.24 17.62 -6.19
C ILE A 328 37.62 17.30 -7.63
N SER A 329 38.91 17.18 -7.92
CA SER A 329 39.40 16.73 -9.23
C SER A 329 40.58 15.77 -9.11
N PHE A 330 40.81 14.94 -10.13
CA PHE A 330 41.95 14.01 -10.17
C PHE A 330 42.93 14.47 -11.26
N LYS A 331 44.11 14.96 -10.85
CA LYS A 331 45.11 15.54 -11.75
C LYS A 331 45.72 14.48 -12.66
N ASN A 332 45.90 14.83 -13.94
CA ASN A 332 46.45 13.94 -14.98
C ASN A 332 45.67 12.62 -15.16
N ALA A 333 44.40 12.58 -14.75
CA ALA A 333 43.54 11.43 -14.97
C ALA A 333 43.37 11.15 -16.48
N PRO A 334 43.64 9.92 -16.96
CA PRO A 334 43.25 9.51 -18.30
C PRO A 334 41.74 9.59 -18.50
N LYS A 335 41.30 9.67 -19.76
CA LYS A 335 39.87 9.70 -20.11
C LYS A 335 39.16 8.46 -19.54
N GLY A 336 38.10 8.66 -18.76
CA GLY A 336 37.39 7.59 -18.04
C GLY A 336 37.84 7.37 -16.59
N TYR A 337 38.82 8.14 -16.09
CA TYR A 337 39.36 8.00 -14.73
C TYR A 337 39.34 9.31 -13.93
N GLY A 338 38.54 10.29 -14.36
CA GLY A 338 38.32 11.53 -13.62
C GLY A 338 37.50 11.31 -12.34
N ALA A 339 37.31 12.38 -11.57
CA ALA A 339 36.38 12.39 -10.45
C ALA A 339 34.94 12.48 -10.98
N ASP A 340 34.06 11.60 -10.51
CA ASP A 340 32.62 11.66 -10.76
C ASP A 340 31.83 11.38 -9.47
N PHE A 341 30.56 11.81 -9.44
CA PHE A 341 29.66 11.65 -8.31
C PHE A 341 28.19 11.78 -8.74
N ARG A 342 27.27 11.17 -7.98
CA ARG A 342 25.82 11.30 -8.25
C ARG A 342 25.28 12.65 -7.81
N LYS A 343 24.43 13.24 -8.65
CA LYS A 343 23.81 14.57 -8.45
C LYS A 343 22.38 14.50 -7.91
N ASP A 344 21.82 13.30 -7.77
CA ASP A 344 20.44 13.03 -7.39
C ASP A 344 20.29 12.34 -6.02
N ILE A 345 21.37 12.26 -5.23
CA ILE A 345 21.30 11.83 -3.83
C ILE A 345 20.29 12.70 -3.08
N ALA A 346 19.44 12.07 -2.24
CA ALA A 346 18.30 12.65 -1.52
C ALA A 346 17.19 13.28 -2.39
N PHE A 347 17.28 13.27 -3.73
CA PHE A 347 16.36 14.01 -4.61
C PHE A 347 14.90 13.57 -4.50
N GLU A 348 14.61 12.27 -4.58
CA GLU A 348 13.23 11.76 -4.46
C GLU A 348 12.64 12.03 -3.07
N SER A 349 13.48 12.04 -2.03
CA SER A 349 13.04 12.32 -0.65
C SER A 349 12.79 13.79 -0.40
N ILE A 350 13.59 14.69 -0.98
CA ILE A 350 13.32 16.14 -0.98
C ILE A 350 12.02 16.42 -1.75
N LYS A 351 11.84 15.82 -2.92
CA LYS A 351 10.61 15.94 -3.73
C LYS A 351 9.38 15.46 -2.95
N LYS A 352 9.46 14.28 -2.31
CA LYS A 352 8.40 13.76 -1.43
C LYS A 352 8.19 14.62 -0.19
N GLN A 353 9.25 15.17 0.41
CA GLN A 353 9.14 16.11 1.52
C GLN A 353 8.40 17.39 1.10
N TYR A 354 8.58 17.86 -0.15
CA TYR A 354 7.74 18.93 -0.71
C TYR A 354 6.31 18.49 -1.03
N GLU A 355 6.08 17.25 -1.46
CA GLU A 355 4.72 16.69 -1.63
C GLU A 355 3.98 16.55 -0.29
N ILE A 356 4.70 16.25 0.80
CA ILE A 356 4.18 16.09 2.17
C ILE A 356 4.01 17.45 2.87
N TRP A 357 5.03 18.31 2.89
CA TRP A 357 4.98 19.64 3.53
C TRP A 357 4.22 20.67 2.70
N GLY A 358 4.07 20.48 1.39
CA GLY A 358 3.19 21.28 0.53
C GLY A 358 1.71 21.22 0.94
N ARG A 359 1.33 20.24 1.78
CA ARG A 359 0.00 20.16 2.40
C ARG A 359 -0.15 21.03 3.66
N ASN A 360 0.93 21.50 4.28
CA ASN A 360 0.92 22.20 5.58
C ASN A 360 1.27 23.70 5.54
N MET A 361 1.53 24.30 4.38
CA MET A 361 1.80 25.75 4.25
C MET A 361 1.02 26.38 3.08
N THR A 362 -0.23 26.81 3.36
CA THR A 362 -1.07 27.79 2.63
C THR A 362 -0.92 27.91 1.10
N TYR A 363 -1.89 27.32 0.38
CA TYR A 363 -2.73 27.85 -0.72
C TYR A 363 -2.26 28.95 -1.74
N THR A 364 -0.98 29.33 -1.84
CA THR A 364 -0.56 30.55 -2.58
C THR A 364 0.73 30.40 -3.41
N LYS A 365 0.84 29.32 -4.20
CA LYS A 365 1.65 29.30 -5.43
C LYS A 365 1.16 28.24 -6.42
N SER A 366 0.07 28.57 -7.09
CA SER A 366 -0.63 27.74 -8.07
C SER A 366 0.20 27.54 -9.36
N GLY A 367 0.81 26.36 -9.50
CA GLY A 367 1.16 25.78 -10.81
C GLY A 367 -0.07 25.20 -11.53
N VAL A 368 -1.23 25.85 -11.39
CA VAL A 368 -2.51 25.34 -11.87
C VAL A 368 -2.68 25.76 -13.33
N ASP A 369 -2.78 24.78 -14.21
CA ASP A 369 -3.41 24.95 -15.52
C ASP A 369 -4.92 25.19 -15.28
N VAL A 370 -5.27 26.47 -15.10
CA VAL A 370 -6.61 26.94 -14.71
C VAL A 370 -7.67 26.44 -15.69
N ASP A 371 -7.32 26.33 -16.98
CA ASP A 371 -8.23 25.83 -18.01
C ASP A 371 -8.54 24.33 -17.87
N LYS A 372 -7.56 23.51 -17.43
CA LYS A 372 -7.78 22.08 -17.12
C LYS A 372 -8.44 21.84 -15.75
N GLY A 373 -8.40 22.81 -14.84
CA GLY A 373 -9.19 22.79 -13.59
C GLY A 373 -10.65 23.10 -13.89
N ASN A 374 -10.90 24.23 -14.56
CA ASN A 374 -12.24 24.73 -14.88
C ASN A 374 -13.04 23.76 -15.76
N LYS A 375 -12.40 23.05 -16.71
CA LYS A 375 -13.08 22.07 -17.56
C LYS A 375 -13.72 20.92 -16.78
N LEU A 376 -13.00 20.30 -15.84
CA LEU A 376 -13.54 19.20 -15.04
C LEU A 376 -14.74 19.66 -14.20
N VAL A 377 -14.63 20.82 -13.54
CA VAL A 377 -15.71 21.39 -12.72
C VAL A 377 -16.93 21.73 -13.57
N ASN A 378 -16.74 22.26 -14.79
CA ASN A 378 -17.84 22.59 -15.70
C ASN A 378 -18.54 21.32 -16.23
N ASN A 379 -17.79 20.28 -16.60
CA ASN A 379 -18.37 19.00 -17.04
C ASN A 379 -19.20 18.36 -15.90
N ILE A 380 -18.70 18.36 -14.67
CA ILE A 380 -19.44 17.87 -13.49
C ILE A 380 -20.72 18.69 -13.26
N LYS A 381 -20.67 20.02 -13.36
CA LYS A 381 -21.87 20.87 -13.25
C LYS A 381 -22.94 20.54 -14.31
N GLU A 382 -22.54 20.18 -15.54
CA GLU A 382 -23.47 19.73 -16.59
C GLU A 382 -24.03 18.31 -16.33
N LEU A 383 -23.22 17.43 -15.73
CA LEU A 383 -23.66 16.11 -15.28
C LEU A 383 -24.64 16.20 -14.11
N CYS A 384 -24.48 17.14 -13.18
CA CYS A 384 -25.43 17.31 -12.09
C CYS A 384 -26.71 18.02 -12.55
N SER A 385 -26.60 19.12 -13.31
CA SER A 385 -27.75 19.97 -13.65
C SER A 385 -28.84 19.28 -14.47
N ARG A 386 -28.50 18.26 -15.28
CA ARG A 386 -29.50 17.43 -15.99
C ARG A 386 -30.44 16.66 -15.07
N THR A 387 -30.04 16.44 -13.82
CA THR A 387 -30.81 15.69 -12.81
C THR A 387 -31.74 16.57 -11.97
N ASN A 388 -31.69 17.90 -12.16
CA ASN A 388 -32.43 18.85 -11.33
C ASN A 388 -33.95 18.64 -11.38
N ARG A 389 -34.55 18.50 -10.20
CA ARG A 389 -36.00 18.46 -9.96
C ARG A 389 -36.51 19.83 -9.50
N PRO A 390 -37.81 20.16 -9.72
CA PRO A 390 -38.44 21.40 -9.24
C PRO A 390 -38.22 21.74 -7.76
N GLY A 391 -38.07 20.73 -6.89
CA GLY A 391 -37.79 20.91 -5.47
C GLY A 391 -36.39 21.47 -5.15
N VAL A 392 -35.40 21.35 -6.04
CA VAL A 392 -34.01 21.78 -5.77
C VAL A 392 -33.89 23.32 -5.78
N LYS A 393 -33.26 23.87 -4.74
CA LYS A 393 -32.98 25.31 -4.59
C LYS A 393 -31.48 25.56 -4.37
N GLY A 394 -30.92 26.45 -5.17
CA GLY A 394 -29.50 26.85 -5.11
C GLY A 394 -28.64 26.18 -6.19
N ASP A 395 -27.37 26.61 -6.26
CA ASP A 395 -26.36 26.06 -7.16
C ASP A 395 -25.43 25.07 -6.46
N LEU A 396 -24.83 24.16 -7.23
CA LEU A 396 -23.93 23.09 -6.77
C LEU A 396 -22.67 23.55 -6.00
N THR A 397 -22.41 24.86 -5.90
CA THR A 397 -21.24 25.45 -5.25
C THR A 397 -21.55 26.14 -3.92
N MET A 398 -22.73 25.89 -3.34
CA MET A 398 -23.10 26.34 -2.00
C MET A 398 -22.66 25.33 -0.93
N PHE A 399 -22.56 25.75 0.34
CA PHE A 399 -22.17 24.89 1.48
C PHE A 399 -23.13 23.72 1.78
N GLY A 400 -24.24 23.62 1.05
CA GLY A 400 -25.23 22.56 1.17
C GLY A 400 -26.40 22.84 0.25
N SER A 401 -27.08 21.78 -0.17
CA SER A 401 -28.16 21.86 -1.17
C SER A 401 -29.52 21.78 -0.49
N VAL A 402 -30.49 22.56 -0.96
CA VAL A 402 -31.82 22.67 -0.35
C VAL A 402 -32.86 22.00 -1.24
N PHE A 403 -33.73 21.19 -0.66
CA PHE A 403 -34.85 20.56 -1.36
C PHE A 403 -36.19 20.95 -0.70
N ASP A 404 -37.09 21.57 -1.44
CA ASP A 404 -38.43 21.94 -0.99
C ASP A 404 -39.45 20.88 -1.41
N THR A 405 -39.82 20.03 -0.45
CA THR A 405 -40.76 18.92 -0.66
C THR A 405 -42.16 19.38 -1.08
N LYS A 406 -42.56 20.63 -0.76
CA LYS A 406 -43.88 21.17 -1.13
C LYS A 406 -43.98 21.47 -2.63
N LEU A 407 -42.87 21.79 -3.28
CA LEU A 407 -42.83 21.99 -4.75
C LEU A 407 -43.03 20.68 -5.52
N GLU A 408 -42.75 19.54 -4.89
CA GLU A 408 -43.04 18.19 -5.41
C GLU A 408 -44.42 17.65 -4.93
N GLY A 409 -45.23 18.49 -4.27
CA GLY A 409 -46.62 18.18 -3.88
C GLY A 409 -46.81 17.51 -2.51
N TYR A 410 -45.75 17.21 -1.77
CA TYR A 410 -45.83 16.61 -0.43
C TYR A 410 -46.46 17.57 0.59
N GLN A 411 -47.30 17.04 1.48
CA GLN A 411 -48.02 17.79 2.52
C GLN A 411 -47.38 17.62 3.90
N ASN A 412 -47.17 16.37 4.34
CA ASN A 412 -46.53 16.06 5.62
C ASN A 412 -45.59 14.84 5.48
N PRO A 413 -44.52 14.95 4.65
CA PRO A 413 -43.69 13.81 4.31
C PRO A 413 -42.83 13.34 5.48
N LEU A 414 -42.80 12.02 5.67
CA LEU A 414 -41.72 11.35 6.37
C LEU A 414 -40.50 11.29 5.43
N LEU A 415 -39.34 11.68 5.93
CA LEU A 415 -38.07 11.55 5.21
C LEU A 415 -37.45 10.19 5.49
N VAL A 416 -36.96 9.53 4.44
CA VAL A 416 -36.29 8.24 4.51
C VAL A 416 -34.91 8.40 3.88
N SER A 417 -33.85 8.25 4.67
CA SER A 417 -32.47 8.30 4.21
C SER A 417 -31.86 6.91 4.09
N GLY A 418 -31.02 6.73 3.07
CA GLY A 418 -30.23 5.50 2.86
C GLY A 418 -28.79 5.87 2.51
N THR A 419 -27.85 5.01 2.90
CA THR A 419 -26.44 5.16 2.53
C THR A 419 -25.82 3.80 2.28
N ASP A 420 -25.12 3.69 1.15
CA ASP A 420 -24.47 2.46 0.69
C ASP A 420 -23.16 2.79 -0.03
N GLY A 421 -22.29 1.79 -0.10
CA GLY A 421 -21.18 1.77 -1.04
C GLY A 421 -21.37 0.65 -2.08
N VAL A 422 -20.61 0.70 -3.17
CA VAL A 422 -20.58 -0.40 -4.17
C VAL A 422 -19.86 -1.65 -3.63
N GLY A 423 -19.02 -1.49 -2.61
CA GLY A 423 -18.29 -2.57 -1.97
C GLY A 423 -17.24 -3.21 -2.88
N THR A 424 -16.93 -4.50 -2.64
CA THR A 424 -15.81 -5.19 -3.30
C THR A 424 -15.95 -5.35 -4.82
N LYS A 425 -17.12 -5.06 -5.41
CA LYS A 425 -17.30 -4.96 -6.87
C LYS A 425 -16.40 -3.87 -7.47
N LEU A 426 -16.05 -2.83 -6.70
CA LEU A 426 -15.09 -1.80 -7.13
C LEU A 426 -13.72 -2.37 -7.52
N LYS A 427 -13.23 -3.42 -6.84
CA LYS A 427 -11.94 -4.05 -7.22
C LYS A 427 -11.98 -4.64 -8.62
N ILE A 428 -13.09 -5.31 -8.97
CA ILE A 428 -13.30 -5.87 -10.31
C ILE A 428 -13.39 -4.75 -11.35
N ALA A 429 -14.07 -3.65 -11.02
CA ALA A 429 -14.20 -2.48 -11.88
C ALA A 429 -12.85 -1.78 -12.15
N ILE A 430 -12.04 -1.62 -11.10
CA ILE A 430 -10.67 -1.07 -11.17
C ILE A 430 -9.76 -1.98 -12.01
N GLU A 431 -9.72 -3.28 -11.71
CA GLU A 431 -8.91 -4.27 -12.45
C GLU A 431 -9.33 -4.40 -13.93
N ALA A 432 -10.62 -4.26 -14.24
CA ALA A 432 -11.14 -4.28 -15.60
C ALA A 432 -11.02 -2.93 -16.35
N GLY A 433 -10.70 -1.83 -15.65
CA GLY A 433 -10.67 -0.48 -16.22
C GLY A 433 -12.05 0.08 -16.60
N VAL A 434 -13.13 -0.36 -15.94
CA VAL A 434 -14.52 0.01 -16.23
C VAL A 434 -15.10 0.82 -15.07
N SER A 435 -15.17 2.14 -15.22
CA SER A 435 -15.59 3.09 -14.16
C SER A 435 -16.90 3.84 -14.47
N ASP A 436 -17.44 3.73 -15.68
CA ASP A 436 -18.62 4.47 -16.15
C ASP A 436 -19.96 3.94 -15.62
N THR A 437 -19.98 2.68 -15.19
CA THR A 437 -21.18 1.95 -14.74
C THR A 437 -21.27 1.76 -13.23
N VAL A 438 -20.16 1.87 -12.49
CA VAL A 438 -20.18 1.72 -11.02
C VAL A 438 -20.93 2.84 -10.30
N GLY A 439 -21.03 4.02 -10.92
CA GLY A 439 -21.89 5.08 -10.40
C GLY A 439 -23.38 4.73 -10.45
N GLU A 440 -23.82 3.97 -11.46
CA GLU A 440 -25.20 3.48 -11.55
C GLU A 440 -25.46 2.40 -10.48
N ASP A 441 -24.48 1.53 -10.20
CA ASP A 441 -24.55 0.58 -9.08
C ASP A 441 -24.68 1.29 -7.72
N LEU A 442 -23.91 2.36 -7.48
CA LEU A 442 -23.95 3.13 -6.23
C LEU A 442 -25.33 3.72 -5.95
N VAL A 443 -25.92 4.34 -6.98
CA VAL A 443 -27.28 4.88 -6.89
C VAL A 443 -28.28 3.75 -6.68
N ALA A 444 -28.18 2.65 -7.43
CA ALA A 444 -29.09 1.52 -7.32
C ALA A 444 -29.10 0.90 -5.91
N MET A 445 -27.94 0.73 -5.29
CA MET A 445 -27.84 0.22 -3.91
C MET A 445 -28.63 1.10 -2.94
N SER A 446 -28.25 2.38 -2.83
CA SER A 446 -28.86 3.31 -1.87
C SER A 446 -30.36 3.55 -2.12
N VAL A 447 -30.74 3.73 -3.39
CA VAL A 447 -32.11 4.08 -3.79
C VAL A 447 -33.10 2.93 -3.59
N ASN A 448 -32.68 1.69 -3.90
CA ASN A 448 -33.56 0.54 -3.72
C ASN A 448 -33.85 0.27 -2.24
N ASP A 449 -32.91 0.57 -1.33
CA ASP A 449 -33.11 0.42 0.11
C ASP A 449 -34.17 1.39 0.65
N ILE A 450 -34.16 2.67 0.27
CA ILE A 450 -35.25 3.58 0.68
C ILE A 450 -36.59 3.26 0.00
N LEU A 451 -36.55 2.68 -1.21
CA LEU A 451 -37.75 2.31 -1.97
C LEU A 451 -38.58 1.22 -1.26
N VAL A 452 -37.98 0.35 -0.45
CA VAL A 452 -38.73 -0.69 0.29
C VAL A 452 -39.76 -0.10 1.27
N HIS A 453 -39.55 1.15 1.70
CA HIS A 453 -40.46 1.91 2.56
C HIS A 453 -41.57 2.65 1.80
N GLY A 454 -41.62 2.54 0.47
CA GLY A 454 -42.51 3.33 -0.39
C GLY A 454 -42.04 4.77 -0.60
N ALA A 455 -40.80 5.09 -0.22
CA ALA A 455 -40.20 6.40 -0.42
C ALA A 455 -39.86 6.67 -1.88
N GLU A 456 -40.14 7.90 -2.31
CA GLU A 456 -39.69 8.41 -3.59
C GLU A 456 -38.33 9.08 -3.39
N PRO A 457 -37.28 8.68 -4.11
CA PRO A 457 -35.99 9.36 -4.08
C PRO A 457 -36.13 10.82 -4.53
N LEU A 458 -35.74 11.77 -3.69
CA LEU A 458 -35.78 13.19 -4.00
C LEU A 458 -34.41 13.66 -4.52
N PHE A 459 -33.38 13.38 -3.73
CA PHE A 459 -32.01 13.75 -4.06
C PHE A 459 -30.98 12.72 -3.60
N PHE A 460 -29.77 12.88 -4.14
CA PHE A 460 -28.61 12.04 -3.95
C PHE A 460 -27.37 12.92 -3.72
N LEU A 461 -26.48 12.46 -2.85
CA LEU A 461 -25.12 12.96 -2.72
C LEU A 461 -24.12 11.81 -2.80
N ASP A 462 -22.90 12.11 -3.23
CA ASP A 462 -21.80 11.15 -3.29
C ASP A 462 -20.57 11.62 -2.51
N TYR A 463 -19.75 10.65 -2.10
CA TYR A 463 -18.42 10.87 -1.54
C TYR A 463 -17.43 9.98 -2.29
N PHE A 464 -16.53 10.60 -3.04
CA PHE A 464 -15.49 9.93 -3.81
C PHE A 464 -14.15 10.05 -3.08
N ALA A 465 -13.58 8.92 -2.67
CA ALA A 465 -12.29 8.87 -1.98
C ALA A 465 -11.27 8.10 -2.81
N THR A 466 -10.05 8.62 -2.93
CA THR A 466 -8.97 7.96 -3.67
C THR A 466 -7.59 8.36 -3.16
N GLY A 467 -6.56 7.58 -3.51
CA GLY A 467 -5.18 7.90 -3.17
C GLY A 467 -4.65 9.07 -3.99
N LYS A 468 -5.10 9.19 -5.25
CA LYS A 468 -4.77 10.29 -6.16
C LYS A 468 -5.84 10.41 -7.23
N LEU A 469 -6.35 11.61 -7.46
CA LEU A 469 -7.46 11.85 -8.38
C LEU A 469 -7.07 11.63 -9.84
N ASP A 470 -7.46 10.49 -10.41
CA ASP A 470 -7.61 10.37 -11.86
C ASP A 470 -8.90 11.07 -12.28
N LYS A 471 -8.73 12.20 -12.98
CA LYS A 471 -9.83 13.06 -13.43
C LYS A 471 -10.81 12.34 -14.36
N LYS A 472 -10.32 11.40 -15.18
CA LYS A 472 -11.16 10.67 -16.13
C LYS A 472 -12.00 9.62 -15.39
N VAL A 473 -11.38 8.85 -14.51
CA VAL A 473 -12.10 7.86 -13.67
C VAL A 473 -13.17 8.57 -12.83
N HIS A 474 -12.84 9.72 -12.23
CA HIS A 474 -13.80 10.54 -11.50
C HIS A 474 -14.97 11.01 -12.39
N GLU A 475 -14.68 11.55 -13.57
CA GLU A 475 -15.71 12.00 -14.52
C GLU A 475 -16.61 10.85 -15.01
N ASP A 476 -16.04 9.68 -15.30
CA ASP A 476 -16.79 8.48 -15.67
C ASP A 476 -17.68 7.98 -14.51
N VAL A 477 -17.20 8.01 -13.25
CA VAL A 477 -18.00 7.64 -12.07
C VAL A 477 -19.15 8.64 -11.82
N ILE A 478 -18.88 9.95 -11.80
CA ILE A 478 -19.91 10.99 -11.62
C ILE A 478 -20.96 10.92 -12.74
N LYS A 479 -20.55 10.61 -13.96
CA LYS A 479 -21.46 10.36 -15.09
C LYS A 479 -22.35 9.14 -14.86
N GLY A 480 -21.81 8.06 -14.30
CA GLY A 480 -22.59 6.90 -13.86
C GLY A 480 -23.60 7.27 -12.76
N ILE A 481 -23.19 8.04 -11.75
CA ILE A 481 -24.09 8.51 -10.68
C ILE A 481 -25.20 9.40 -11.26
N SER A 482 -24.86 10.33 -12.15
CA SER A 482 -25.82 11.18 -12.86
C SER A 482 -26.85 10.37 -13.67
N ASN A 483 -26.40 9.35 -14.43
CA ASN A 483 -27.28 8.42 -15.14
C ASN A 483 -28.18 7.64 -14.16
N GLY A 484 -27.62 7.14 -13.06
CA GLY A 484 -28.35 6.45 -12.00
C GLY A 484 -29.44 7.34 -11.42
N CYS A 485 -29.13 8.61 -11.12
CA CYS A 485 -30.08 9.60 -10.62
C CYS A 485 -31.21 9.89 -11.62
N LEU A 486 -30.91 9.98 -12.93
CA LEU A 486 -31.94 10.09 -13.98
C LEU A 486 -32.87 8.87 -14.02
N LEU A 487 -32.32 7.65 -13.92
CA LEU A 487 -33.09 6.40 -13.88
C LEU A 487 -33.91 6.28 -12.58
N ALA A 488 -33.39 6.80 -11.47
CA ALA A 488 -34.04 6.84 -10.17
C ALA A 488 -35.11 7.95 -10.05
N ASN A 489 -35.09 8.93 -10.95
CA ASN A 489 -35.86 10.18 -10.85
C ASN A 489 -35.53 11.01 -9.59
N CYS A 490 -34.24 11.16 -9.27
CA CYS A 490 -33.76 12.05 -8.20
C CYS A 490 -32.66 12.99 -8.70
N SER A 491 -32.40 14.07 -7.96
CA SER A 491 -31.35 15.02 -8.27
C SER A 491 -30.01 14.67 -7.60
N LEU A 492 -28.92 14.66 -8.36
CA LEU A 492 -27.57 14.69 -7.82
C LEU A 492 -27.26 16.13 -7.39
N VAL A 493 -27.45 16.43 -6.10
CA VAL A 493 -27.46 17.82 -5.60
C VAL A 493 -26.11 18.30 -5.08
N GLY A 494 -25.14 17.40 -4.88
CA GLY A 494 -23.80 17.72 -4.43
C GLY A 494 -23.00 16.47 -4.13
N GLY A 495 -21.69 16.60 -3.97
CA GLY A 495 -20.79 15.52 -3.62
C GLY A 495 -19.44 16.08 -3.17
N GLU A 496 -18.59 15.23 -2.62
CA GLU A 496 -17.27 15.61 -2.09
C GLU A 496 -16.18 14.67 -2.60
N THR A 497 -15.00 15.23 -2.92
CA THR A 497 -13.88 14.50 -3.53
C THR A 497 -12.64 14.58 -2.63
N ALA A 498 -12.28 13.46 -2.01
CA ALA A 498 -11.18 13.39 -1.03
C ALA A 498 -9.94 12.66 -1.59
N GLU A 499 -8.86 13.41 -1.83
CA GLU A 499 -7.53 12.85 -2.14
C GLU A 499 -6.75 12.51 -0.86
N MET A 500 -6.81 11.24 -0.46
CA MET A 500 -6.18 10.69 0.74
C MET A 500 -5.07 9.67 0.39
N PRO A 501 -3.95 10.10 -0.24
CA PRO A 501 -2.77 9.26 -0.40
C PRO A 501 -2.26 8.87 0.98
N GLY A 502 -2.18 7.56 1.23
CA GLY A 502 -1.89 6.96 2.53
C GLY A 502 -3.06 6.12 3.08
N MET A 503 -4.31 6.49 2.78
CA MET A 503 -5.49 5.65 3.09
C MET A 503 -5.85 4.73 1.91
N TYR A 504 -5.78 5.26 0.69
CA TYR A 504 -6.11 4.53 -0.54
C TYR A 504 -4.85 4.27 -1.36
N ARG A 505 -4.78 3.10 -2.01
CA ARG A 505 -3.67 2.73 -2.91
C ARG A 505 -3.78 3.53 -4.21
N SER A 506 -2.67 3.63 -4.95
CA SER A 506 -2.67 4.33 -6.25
C SER A 506 -3.54 3.60 -7.27
N GLY A 507 -4.56 4.28 -7.80
CA GLY A 507 -5.55 3.70 -8.71
C GLY A 507 -6.79 3.11 -8.01
N ASP A 508 -6.70 2.83 -6.71
CA ASP A 508 -7.87 2.47 -5.90
C ASP A 508 -8.71 3.72 -5.61
N TYR A 509 -10.03 3.54 -5.65
CA TYR A 509 -11.01 4.51 -5.18
C TYR A 509 -12.14 3.77 -4.48
N ASP A 510 -12.80 4.46 -3.55
CA ASP A 510 -14.04 4.02 -2.91
C ASP A 510 -15.09 5.12 -3.07
N ILE A 511 -16.36 4.69 -3.13
CA ILE A 511 -17.50 5.57 -3.35
C ILE A 511 -18.64 5.21 -2.41
N ALA A 512 -19.07 6.21 -1.65
CA ALA A 512 -20.26 6.15 -0.81
C ALA A 512 -21.36 7.04 -1.39
N GLY A 513 -22.59 6.55 -1.34
CA GLY A 513 -23.79 7.22 -1.79
C GLY A 513 -24.70 7.53 -0.62
N PHE A 514 -25.43 8.64 -0.74
CA PHE A 514 -26.37 9.11 0.27
C PHE A 514 -27.65 9.53 -0.45
N THR A 515 -28.74 8.81 -0.26
CA THR A 515 -30.04 9.17 -0.84
C THR A 515 -30.99 9.64 0.25
N VAL A 516 -31.82 10.62 -0.10
CA VAL A 516 -32.95 11.04 0.72
C VAL A 516 -34.20 10.99 -0.13
N GLY A 517 -35.21 10.28 0.36
CA GLY A 517 -36.54 10.22 -0.23
C GLY A 517 -37.64 10.69 0.73
N ALA A 518 -38.85 10.81 0.20
CA ALA A 518 -40.03 11.19 0.95
C ALA A 518 -41.20 10.22 0.73
N VAL A 519 -42.02 10.03 1.75
CA VAL A 519 -43.26 9.26 1.72
C VAL A 519 -44.30 9.88 2.65
N GLU A 520 -45.56 9.95 2.22
CA GLU A 520 -46.68 10.28 3.13
C GLU A 520 -46.97 9.08 4.05
N GLU A 521 -47.34 9.32 5.30
CA GLU A 521 -47.47 8.29 6.34
C GLU A 521 -48.37 7.09 5.93
N ASP A 522 -49.51 7.36 5.28
CA ASP A 522 -50.41 6.34 4.74
C ASP A 522 -49.74 5.38 3.75
N ASN A 523 -48.73 5.86 3.02
CA ASN A 523 -47.98 5.09 2.02
C ASN A 523 -46.74 4.37 2.57
N PHE A 524 -46.39 4.56 3.84
CA PHE A 524 -45.20 3.95 4.44
C PHE A 524 -45.30 2.41 4.49
N LEU A 525 -44.23 1.71 4.10
CA LEU A 525 -44.10 0.25 4.14
C LEU A 525 -43.02 -0.20 5.14
N PRO A 526 -43.11 -1.40 5.73
CA PRO A 526 -44.13 -2.44 5.52
C PRO A 526 -45.42 -2.25 6.35
N LYS A 527 -46.55 -2.79 5.85
CA LYS A 527 -47.83 -2.89 6.58
C LYS A 527 -47.91 -4.20 7.35
N LEU A 528 -47.15 -4.31 8.45
CA LEU A 528 -46.97 -5.55 9.23
C LEU A 528 -48.30 -6.20 9.67
N ASP A 529 -49.25 -5.41 10.19
CA ASP A 529 -50.55 -5.91 10.69
C ASP A 529 -51.45 -6.52 9.59
N ALA A 530 -51.16 -6.23 8.32
CA ALA A 530 -51.90 -6.76 7.18
C ALA A 530 -51.34 -8.10 6.66
N MET A 531 -50.14 -8.53 7.08
CA MET A 531 -49.49 -9.75 6.60
C MET A 531 -50.06 -11.01 7.26
N LYS A 532 -50.51 -11.98 6.44
CA LYS A 532 -51.12 -13.24 6.92
C LYS A 532 -50.56 -14.46 6.17
N PRO A 533 -50.65 -15.68 6.76
CA PRO A 533 -50.25 -16.91 6.09
C PRO A 533 -50.79 -17.02 4.65
N GLY A 534 -49.91 -17.40 3.72
CA GLY A 534 -50.21 -17.45 2.28
C GLY A 534 -50.12 -16.12 1.49
N ASN A 535 -49.58 -15.01 2.05
CA ASN A 535 -49.37 -13.75 1.32
C ASN A 535 -47.91 -13.56 0.87
N MET A 536 -47.47 -14.11 -0.27
CA MET A 536 -46.13 -13.79 -0.85
C MET A 536 -45.94 -14.17 -2.33
N LYS A 537 -45.18 -13.36 -3.10
CA LYS A 537 -44.50 -13.76 -4.36
C LYS A 537 -43.30 -12.86 -4.70
N SER A 538 -42.13 -13.46 -4.91
CA SER A 538 -40.87 -12.77 -5.25
C SER A 538 -40.69 -12.50 -6.76
N PHE A 539 -39.95 -11.44 -7.12
CA PHE A 539 -39.62 -11.00 -8.48
C PHE A 539 -38.09 -10.89 -8.70
N LEU A 540 -37.60 -11.22 -9.91
CA LEU A 540 -36.18 -11.57 -10.09
C LEU A 540 -35.51 -10.88 -11.28
N LYS A 541 -34.43 -10.14 -11.01
CA LYS A 541 -33.27 -9.85 -11.89
C LYS A 541 -32.10 -9.34 -11.03
N PRO A 542 -30.83 -9.38 -11.49
CA PRO A 542 -29.71 -8.74 -10.80
C PRO A 542 -29.84 -7.20 -10.80
N THR A 543 -29.04 -6.52 -9.98
CA THR A 543 -29.13 -5.09 -9.60
C THR A 543 -29.67 -4.19 -10.72
N LEU A 544 -30.91 -3.76 -10.57
CA LEU A 544 -31.60 -2.76 -11.37
C LEU A 544 -32.04 -1.64 -10.43
N ILE A 545 -32.24 -0.43 -10.96
CA ILE A 545 -32.94 0.64 -10.25
C ILE A 545 -34.44 0.33 -10.34
N TYR A 546 -35.08 0.04 -9.20
CA TYR A 546 -36.46 -0.42 -9.14
C TYR A 546 -37.50 0.70 -8.96
N THR A 547 -37.10 1.98 -8.97
CA THR A 547 -38.00 3.13 -8.78
C THR A 547 -39.24 3.19 -9.70
N PRO A 548 -39.27 2.60 -10.92
CA PRO A 548 -40.52 2.48 -11.67
C PRO A 548 -41.64 1.70 -10.94
N LEU A 549 -41.29 0.88 -9.95
CA LEU A 549 -42.24 0.19 -9.06
C LEU A 549 -42.94 1.11 -8.06
N LEU A 550 -42.49 2.35 -7.85
CA LEU A 550 -43.01 3.25 -6.80
C LEU A 550 -44.54 3.38 -6.82
N LYS A 551 -45.14 3.52 -8.01
CA LYS A 551 -46.61 3.61 -8.18
C LYS A 551 -47.32 2.32 -7.74
N LEU A 552 -46.69 1.16 -7.95
CA LEU A 552 -47.21 -0.14 -7.53
C LEU A 552 -47.03 -0.35 -6.01
N LEU A 553 -45.91 0.08 -5.44
CA LEU A 553 -45.68 0.04 -3.99
C LEU A 553 -46.71 0.90 -3.24
N ARG A 554 -47.02 2.09 -3.75
CA ARG A 554 -48.05 3.01 -3.22
C ARG A 554 -49.50 2.66 -3.59
N SER A 555 -49.74 1.55 -4.31
CA SER A 555 -51.09 1.19 -4.79
C SER A 555 -52.01 0.55 -3.74
N GLY A 556 -51.50 0.25 -2.53
CA GLY A 556 -52.20 -0.55 -1.52
C GLY A 556 -52.29 -2.05 -1.85
N LEU A 557 -51.79 -2.51 -3.00
CA LEU A 557 -51.75 -3.94 -3.37
C LEU A 557 -50.54 -4.68 -2.77
N VAL A 558 -49.53 -3.93 -2.32
CA VAL A 558 -48.27 -4.44 -1.74
C VAL A 558 -48.27 -4.21 -0.23
N LEU A 559 -47.96 -5.27 0.52
CA LEU A 559 -47.89 -5.28 1.99
C LEU A 559 -46.48 -4.97 2.50
N GLY A 560 -45.45 -5.25 1.70
CA GLY A 560 -44.05 -4.98 2.01
C GLY A 560 -43.14 -5.36 0.83
N ALA A 561 -41.88 -4.95 0.90
CA ALA A 561 -40.88 -5.27 -0.11
C ALA A 561 -39.50 -5.49 0.56
N ALA A 562 -38.59 -6.20 -0.11
CA ALA A 562 -37.21 -6.37 0.34
C ALA A 562 -36.24 -6.28 -0.85
N HIS A 563 -35.27 -5.36 -0.76
CA HIS A 563 -34.10 -5.35 -1.62
C HIS A 563 -33.12 -6.44 -1.15
N VAL A 564 -32.51 -7.18 -2.07
CA VAL A 564 -31.68 -8.35 -1.74
C VAL A 564 -30.20 -8.05 -2.02
N THR A 565 -29.49 -7.75 -0.94
CA THR A 565 -28.08 -7.31 -0.96
C THR A 565 -27.20 -8.34 -0.24
N GLY A 566 -26.28 -7.92 0.65
CA GLY A 566 -25.52 -8.81 1.52
C GLY A 566 -26.44 -9.59 2.48
N GLY A 567 -26.03 -10.79 2.89
CA GLY A 567 -26.91 -11.72 3.61
C GLY A 567 -27.88 -12.51 2.72
N GLY A 568 -27.86 -12.23 1.41
CA GLY A 568 -28.62 -12.96 0.40
C GLY A 568 -30.14 -12.87 0.61
N ILE A 569 -30.87 -13.82 0.03
CA ILE A 569 -32.34 -13.82 0.05
C ILE A 569 -32.86 -14.01 1.49
N LYS A 570 -32.19 -14.86 2.28
CA LYS A 570 -32.61 -15.23 3.64
C LYS A 570 -32.66 -14.05 4.59
N GLU A 571 -31.54 -13.33 4.73
CA GLU A 571 -31.46 -12.28 5.75
C GLU A 571 -32.32 -11.08 5.37
N ASN A 572 -32.36 -10.72 4.09
CA ASN A 572 -33.10 -9.54 3.64
C ASN A 572 -34.62 -9.73 3.67
N ILE A 573 -35.15 -10.93 3.34
CA ILE A 573 -36.60 -11.15 3.40
C ILE A 573 -37.13 -11.15 4.83
N LEU A 574 -36.37 -11.67 5.80
CA LEU A 574 -36.78 -11.74 7.21
C LEU A 574 -36.86 -10.36 7.89
N ARG A 575 -36.17 -9.32 7.36
CA ARG A 575 -36.26 -7.94 7.88
C ARG A 575 -37.65 -7.32 7.79
N VAL A 576 -38.48 -7.80 6.86
CA VAL A 576 -39.80 -7.22 6.54
C VAL A 576 -40.97 -8.17 6.83
N ILE A 577 -40.72 -9.24 7.57
CA ILE A 577 -41.73 -10.23 8.00
C ILE A 577 -41.97 -10.12 9.51
N PRO A 578 -43.24 -10.19 9.98
CA PRO A 578 -43.55 -10.27 11.40
C PRO A 578 -42.82 -11.42 12.11
N LYS A 579 -42.33 -11.17 13.33
CA LYS A 579 -41.48 -12.12 14.10
C LYS A 579 -42.10 -13.51 14.33
N ASN A 580 -43.41 -13.66 14.15
CA ASN A 580 -44.17 -14.89 14.36
C ASN A 580 -44.53 -15.64 13.06
N LEU A 581 -43.94 -15.27 11.91
CA LEU A 581 -44.18 -15.88 10.60
C LEU A 581 -42.88 -16.32 9.93
N GLY A 582 -42.86 -17.52 9.36
CA GLY A 582 -41.76 -18.06 8.56
C GLY A 582 -41.99 -17.89 7.05
N VAL A 583 -40.96 -18.15 6.24
CA VAL A 583 -41.02 -17.99 4.77
C VAL A 583 -40.44 -19.21 4.05
N THR A 584 -41.32 -20.04 3.47
CA THR A 584 -40.86 -21.11 2.56
C THR A 584 -40.60 -20.57 1.15
N LEU A 585 -39.51 -20.95 0.50
CA LEU A 585 -39.19 -20.60 -0.90
C LEU A 585 -39.11 -21.86 -1.79
N ASP A 586 -39.78 -21.84 -2.95
CA ASP A 586 -39.69 -22.90 -3.96
C ASP A 586 -38.57 -22.59 -4.97
N THR A 587 -37.52 -23.39 -5.08
CA THR A 587 -36.27 -23.04 -5.80
C THR A 587 -36.33 -23.11 -7.34
N LYS A 588 -37.56 -23.06 -7.89
CA LYS A 588 -37.84 -23.16 -9.34
C LYS A 588 -37.70 -21.82 -10.07
N TRP A 589 -36.52 -21.22 -10.06
CA TRP A 589 -36.18 -20.08 -10.92
C TRP A 589 -34.84 -20.25 -11.64
N LYS A 590 -34.65 -19.48 -12.72
CA LYS A 590 -33.41 -19.51 -13.50
C LYS A 590 -32.30 -18.75 -12.80
N ILE A 591 -31.47 -19.46 -12.03
CA ILE A 591 -30.25 -18.92 -11.42
C ILE A 591 -29.26 -18.48 -12.54
N PRO A 592 -28.71 -17.25 -12.49
CA PRO A 592 -27.68 -16.80 -13.44
C PRO A 592 -26.44 -17.70 -13.48
N SER A 593 -25.87 -17.89 -14.67
CA SER A 593 -24.76 -18.84 -14.91
C SER A 593 -23.49 -18.53 -14.12
N VAL A 594 -23.27 -17.28 -13.70
CA VAL A 594 -22.14 -16.89 -12.83
C VAL A 594 -22.15 -17.64 -11.49
N TYR A 595 -23.32 -17.93 -10.91
CA TYR A 595 -23.41 -18.68 -9.65
C TYR A 595 -23.15 -20.18 -9.85
N ALA A 596 -23.55 -20.72 -11.00
CA ALA A 596 -23.18 -22.09 -11.37
C ALA A 596 -21.65 -22.23 -11.58
N TRP A 597 -21.01 -21.19 -12.14
CA TRP A 597 -19.54 -21.13 -12.26
C TRP A 597 -18.84 -20.98 -10.90
N LEU A 598 -19.33 -20.13 -10.00
CA LEU A 598 -18.81 -20.05 -8.62
C LEU A 598 -18.95 -21.38 -7.87
N SER A 599 -20.07 -22.10 -8.05
CA SER A 599 -20.24 -23.44 -7.47
C SER A 599 -19.27 -24.46 -8.08
N ALA A 600 -18.98 -24.38 -9.38
CA ALA A 600 -17.98 -25.21 -10.06
C ALA A 600 -16.57 -25.03 -9.48
N LEU A 601 -16.24 -23.83 -9.00
CA LEU A 601 -14.98 -23.51 -8.33
C LEU A 601 -14.95 -23.91 -6.84
N GLY A 602 -15.97 -24.61 -6.34
CA GLY A 602 -16.02 -25.15 -4.98
C GLY A 602 -16.80 -24.30 -3.97
N VAL A 603 -17.44 -23.20 -4.38
CA VAL A 603 -18.30 -22.43 -3.45
C VAL A 603 -19.53 -23.25 -3.08
N ASN A 604 -19.68 -23.54 -1.79
CA ASN A 604 -20.78 -24.36 -1.28
C ASN A 604 -22.14 -23.65 -1.47
N SER A 605 -23.17 -24.43 -1.81
CA SER A 605 -24.58 -24.03 -1.86
C SER A 605 -25.02 -23.16 -0.66
N SER A 606 -24.64 -23.52 0.57
CA SER A 606 -25.00 -22.74 1.76
C SER A 606 -24.44 -21.32 1.74
N VAL A 607 -23.18 -21.16 1.31
CA VAL A 607 -22.53 -19.86 1.11
C VAL A 607 -23.19 -19.11 -0.03
N LEU A 608 -23.52 -19.78 -1.15
CA LEU A 608 -24.21 -19.16 -2.27
C LEU A 608 -25.55 -18.52 -1.86
N HIS A 609 -26.30 -19.16 -0.96
CA HIS A 609 -27.58 -18.65 -0.45
C HIS A 609 -27.47 -17.50 0.58
N HIS A 610 -26.41 -17.46 1.39
CA HIS A 610 -26.20 -16.38 2.38
C HIS A 610 -25.38 -15.21 1.84
N THR A 611 -24.61 -15.38 0.76
CA THR A 611 -23.75 -14.33 0.20
C THR A 611 -24.35 -13.65 -1.03
N PHE A 612 -25.12 -14.36 -1.86
CA PHE A 612 -25.58 -13.83 -3.14
C PHE A 612 -27.10 -13.77 -3.28
N ASN A 613 -27.53 -12.86 -4.16
CA ASN A 613 -28.94 -12.67 -4.51
C ASN A 613 -29.50 -13.78 -5.44
N LEU A 614 -28.64 -14.59 -6.06
CA LEU A 614 -28.98 -15.71 -6.96
C LEU A 614 -29.94 -15.34 -8.11
N GLY A 615 -29.91 -14.08 -8.54
CA GLY A 615 -30.78 -13.49 -9.56
C GLY A 615 -32.04 -12.81 -9.02
N ILE A 616 -32.30 -12.85 -7.70
CA ILE A 616 -33.43 -12.17 -7.02
C ILE A 616 -32.96 -10.81 -6.50
N GLY A 617 -33.18 -9.70 -7.22
CA GLY A 617 -32.82 -8.37 -6.72
C GLY A 617 -33.84 -7.74 -5.77
N PHE A 618 -35.15 -7.96 -5.98
CA PHE A 618 -36.19 -7.23 -5.24
C PHE A 618 -37.48 -8.05 -5.06
N ILE A 619 -37.90 -8.24 -3.81
CA ILE A 619 -39.00 -9.10 -3.41
C ILE A 619 -40.21 -8.25 -3.08
N LEU A 620 -41.42 -8.68 -3.49
CA LEU A 620 -42.68 -8.06 -3.07
C LEU A 620 -43.49 -9.04 -2.21
N ILE A 621 -44.22 -8.51 -1.24
CA ILE A 621 -45.13 -9.24 -0.35
C ILE A 621 -46.54 -8.75 -0.67
N VAL A 622 -47.43 -9.65 -1.09
CA VAL A 622 -48.76 -9.31 -1.61
C VAL A 622 -49.79 -10.34 -1.16
N GLU A 623 -51.03 -9.90 -0.98
CA GLU A 623 -52.15 -10.84 -0.80
C GLU A 623 -52.34 -11.71 -2.05
N ASN A 624 -52.63 -13.00 -1.87
CA ASN A 624 -52.82 -13.94 -2.99
C ASN A 624 -53.92 -13.49 -3.97
N LYS A 625 -54.94 -12.77 -3.50
CA LYS A 625 -56.04 -12.23 -4.32
C LYS A 625 -55.60 -11.07 -5.24
N ASN A 626 -54.52 -10.36 -4.90
CA ASN A 626 -54.01 -9.20 -5.65
C ASN A 626 -52.92 -9.59 -6.67
N LYS A 627 -52.37 -10.82 -6.55
CA LYS A 627 -51.30 -11.40 -7.37
C LYS A 627 -51.34 -11.03 -8.86
N GLU A 628 -52.48 -11.22 -9.52
CA GLU A 628 -52.57 -11.08 -10.98
C GLU A 628 -52.54 -9.62 -11.43
N LYS A 629 -53.17 -8.72 -10.65
CA LYS A 629 -53.10 -7.27 -10.86
C LYS A 629 -51.68 -6.74 -10.65
N VAL A 630 -50.97 -7.27 -9.65
CA VAL A 630 -49.56 -6.93 -9.38
C VAL A 630 -48.65 -7.40 -10.52
N LEU A 631 -48.87 -8.61 -11.04
CA LEU A 631 -48.14 -9.14 -12.21
C LEU A 631 -48.35 -8.28 -13.45
N GLU A 632 -49.60 -7.97 -13.79
CA GLU A 632 -49.96 -7.13 -14.92
C GLU A 632 -49.36 -5.71 -14.80
N ALA A 633 -49.35 -5.13 -13.59
CA ALA A 633 -48.72 -3.85 -13.33
C ALA A 633 -47.20 -3.91 -13.56
N ILE A 634 -46.51 -4.96 -13.09
CA ILE A 634 -45.06 -5.15 -13.30
C ILE A 634 -44.74 -5.32 -14.79
N ASP A 635 -45.50 -6.15 -15.50
CA ASP A 635 -45.33 -6.34 -16.95
C ASP A 635 -45.48 -5.00 -17.68
N ASN A 636 -46.52 -4.22 -17.36
CA ASN A 636 -46.74 -2.88 -17.92
C ASN A 636 -45.63 -1.88 -17.59
N ILE A 637 -45.02 -1.96 -16.40
CA ILE A 637 -43.90 -1.10 -15.99
C ILE A 637 -42.60 -1.42 -16.77
N PHE A 638 -42.40 -2.66 -17.20
CA PHE A 638 -41.15 -3.11 -17.85
C PHE A 638 -41.30 -3.56 -19.32
N ASN A 639 -42.48 -3.38 -19.93
CA ASN A 639 -42.94 -4.05 -21.16
C ASN A 639 -42.09 -3.81 -22.43
N ASP A 640 -41.26 -2.75 -22.48
CA ASP A 640 -40.44 -2.42 -23.67
C ASP A 640 -38.96 -2.85 -23.60
N LYS A 641 -38.44 -3.31 -22.44
CA LYS A 641 -37.02 -3.72 -22.32
C LYS A 641 -36.79 -5.23 -22.24
N PHE A 642 -37.84 -6.05 -22.09
CA PHE A 642 -37.68 -7.49 -21.84
C PHE A 642 -38.77 -8.36 -22.49
N SER A 643 -38.36 -9.41 -23.21
CA SER A 643 -39.31 -10.33 -23.87
C SER A 643 -40.13 -11.16 -22.87
N LYS A 644 -41.40 -11.42 -23.25
CA LYS A 644 -42.39 -12.18 -22.45
C LYS A 644 -41.91 -13.58 -22.04
N ASP A 645 -41.01 -14.20 -22.80
CA ASP A 645 -40.44 -15.53 -22.51
C ASP A 645 -39.60 -15.60 -21.22
N LYS A 646 -39.25 -14.45 -20.61
CA LYS A 646 -38.50 -14.39 -19.35
C LYS A 646 -39.39 -14.35 -18.08
N LEU A 647 -40.71 -14.39 -18.22
CA LEU A 647 -41.67 -14.46 -17.11
C LEU A 647 -41.96 -15.92 -16.66
N ALA A 648 -41.27 -16.90 -17.25
CA ALA A 648 -41.53 -18.32 -17.03
C ALA A 648 -41.12 -18.78 -15.63
N THR A 649 -42.10 -19.36 -14.91
CA THR A 649 -41.99 -20.03 -13.60
C THR A 649 -41.41 -19.20 -12.46
N TYR A 650 -42.30 -18.59 -11.68
CA TYR A 650 -41.99 -17.99 -10.38
C TYR A 650 -41.91 -19.06 -9.27
N PRO A 651 -41.11 -18.82 -8.21
CA PRO A 651 -41.29 -19.53 -6.95
C PRO A 651 -42.76 -19.41 -6.45
N ARG A 652 -43.21 -20.41 -5.69
CA ARG A 652 -44.48 -20.37 -4.92
C ARG A 652 -44.17 -20.23 -3.42
N PRO A 653 -43.66 -19.07 -2.96
CA PRO A 653 -43.45 -18.90 -1.54
C PRO A 653 -44.77 -18.84 -0.78
N ARG A 654 -44.74 -19.23 0.49
CA ARG A 654 -45.86 -19.10 1.42
C ARG A 654 -45.33 -18.60 2.75
N LEU A 655 -46.05 -17.64 3.33
CA LEU A 655 -45.95 -17.38 4.77
C LEU A 655 -46.55 -18.57 5.50
N THR A 656 -45.77 -19.17 6.40
CA THR A 656 -46.12 -20.34 7.21
C THR A 656 -46.06 -20.00 8.69
N ASN A 657 -46.85 -20.71 9.50
CA ASN A 657 -46.61 -20.77 10.95
C ASN A 657 -45.43 -21.72 11.21
N GLU A 658 -44.77 -21.59 12.37
CA GLU A 658 -43.52 -22.30 12.71
C GLU A 658 -43.57 -23.86 12.65
N ASN A 659 -44.75 -24.46 12.48
CA ASN A 659 -44.95 -25.91 12.52
C ASN A 659 -45.40 -26.58 11.20
N ASP A 660 -45.65 -25.84 10.11
CA ASP A 660 -46.23 -26.40 8.87
C ASP A 660 -45.18 -26.98 7.90
N ASN A 661 -44.69 -28.20 8.17
CA ASN A 661 -43.84 -28.99 7.27
C ASN A 661 -44.61 -29.50 6.03
N VAL A 662 -44.35 -28.98 4.82
CA VAL A 662 -44.93 -29.50 3.56
C VAL A 662 -43.92 -29.50 2.40
N SER A 663 -43.75 -30.65 1.73
CA SER A 663 -42.78 -30.88 0.64
C SER A 663 -43.37 -31.64 -0.57
N THR A 664 -43.21 -31.16 -1.82
CA THR A 664 -43.33 -31.97 -3.07
C THR A 664 -42.74 -31.29 -4.33
N TRP A 665 -42.42 -32.08 -5.37
CA TRP A 665 -41.44 -31.78 -6.45
C TRP A 665 -41.99 -31.77 -7.91
N ILE A 666 -41.08 -31.51 -8.90
CA ILE A 666 -41.11 -31.85 -10.37
C ILE A 666 -41.92 -30.89 -11.30
N ILE A 667 -41.61 -30.57 -12.58
CA ILE A 667 -40.42 -30.58 -13.50
C ILE A 667 -40.65 -29.58 -14.69
N GLY A 668 -39.62 -29.17 -15.48
CA GLY A 668 -39.79 -28.55 -16.83
C GLY A 668 -38.54 -27.86 -17.43
N SER A 669 -38.30 -27.95 -18.75
CA SER A 669 -37.08 -27.48 -19.46
C SER A 669 -37.31 -26.34 -20.47
N LEU A 670 -36.26 -25.57 -20.86
CA LEU A 670 -35.94 -25.17 -22.26
C LEU A 670 -34.67 -24.28 -22.40
N GLU A 671 -34.15 -24.21 -23.65
CA GLU A 671 -32.85 -23.65 -24.08
C GLU A 671 -32.83 -22.11 -24.28
N TYR A 672 -31.63 -21.49 -24.44
CA TYR A 672 -31.21 -20.83 -25.72
C TYR A 672 -29.81 -20.16 -25.72
N LYS A 673 -28.98 -20.61 -26.68
CA LYS A 673 -27.99 -19.95 -27.58
C LYS A 673 -26.96 -18.85 -27.18
N LYS A 674 -25.77 -19.06 -27.79
CA LYS A 674 -24.61 -18.16 -28.12
C LYS A 674 -23.75 -17.70 -26.93
N GLY A 675 -22.41 -17.77 -26.96
CA GLY A 675 -21.47 -18.14 -28.02
C GLY A 675 -20.72 -16.92 -28.56
N ALA A 676 -19.63 -16.52 -27.88
CA ALA A 676 -18.81 -15.35 -28.23
C ALA A 676 -17.34 -15.43 -27.76
N LEU A 677 -17.02 -15.94 -26.56
CA LEU A 677 -15.66 -15.85 -25.99
C LEU A 677 -14.60 -16.65 -26.78
N LEU A 678 -14.88 -17.90 -27.13
CA LEU A 678 -13.90 -18.82 -27.76
C LEU A 678 -13.38 -18.32 -29.11
N ASP A 679 -14.19 -17.58 -29.86
CA ASP A 679 -13.82 -17.07 -31.18
C ASP A 679 -13.01 -15.75 -31.09
N HIS A 680 -12.94 -15.11 -29.91
CA HIS A 680 -12.14 -13.91 -29.65
C HIS A 680 -10.71 -14.22 -29.18
N THR A 681 -10.51 -15.25 -28.35
CA THR A 681 -9.17 -15.62 -27.86
C THR A 681 -8.26 -16.26 -28.91
N ILE A 682 -8.81 -16.72 -30.04
CA ILE A 682 -8.04 -17.35 -31.13
C ILE A 682 -7.40 -16.30 -32.06
N ASN A 683 -7.95 -15.08 -32.14
CA ASN A 683 -7.57 -14.07 -33.14
C ASN A 683 -7.02 -12.75 -32.56
N TRP A 684 -6.84 -12.64 -31.24
CA TRP A 684 -6.32 -11.43 -30.60
C TRP A 684 -5.36 -11.78 -29.45
N PRO A 685 -4.25 -11.04 -29.25
CA PRO A 685 -3.26 -11.35 -28.23
C PRO A 685 -3.78 -10.98 -26.84
N SER A 686 -4.57 -11.87 -26.27
CA SER A 686 -4.99 -11.82 -24.87
C SER A 686 -3.95 -12.52 -24.00
N ASN A 687 -3.54 -11.89 -22.89
CA ASN A 687 -2.67 -12.50 -21.89
C ASN A 687 -3.41 -13.52 -20.98
N ALA A 688 -4.61 -13.97 -21.38
CA ALA A 688 -5.44 -14.89 -20.61
C ALA A 688 -5.72 -16.18 -21.41
N GLU A 689 -5.35 -17.31 -20.82
CA GLU A 689 -5.58 -18.66 -21.35
C GLU A 689 -6.92 -19.23 -20.84
N ILE A 690 -7.72 -19.83 -21.73
CA ILE A 690 -8.96 -20.50 -21.32
C ILE A 690 -8.63 -21.92 -20.84
N VAL A 691 -8.47 -22.08 -19.52
CA VAL A 691 -8.06 -23.36 -18.90
C VAL A 691 -9.20 -24.37 -18.66
N LEU A 692 -10.46 -23.94 -18.69
CA LEU A 692 -11.64 -24.79 -18.46
C LEU A 692 -12.92 -24.17 -19.03
N VAL A 693 -13.75 -24.96 -19.72
CA VAL A 693 -15.09 -24.54 -20.17
C VAL A 693 -16.17 -25.36 -19.47
N VAL A 694 -16.94 -24.71 -18.62
CA VAL A 694 -18.03 -25.31 -17.83
C VAL A 694 -19.39 -24.95 -18.46
N SER A 695 -20.32 -25.90 -18.49
CA SER A 695 -21.72 -25.62 -18.82
C SER A 695 -22.69 -26.32 -17.88
N ASN A 696 -23.86 -25.73 -17.68
CA ASN A 696 -24.97 -26.33 -16.96
C ASN A 696 -25.92 -27.17 -17.84
N VAL A 697 -25.59 -27.33 -19.14
CA VAL A 697 -26.34 -28.13 -20.10
C VAL A 697 -25.38 -29.01 -20.90
N ALA A 698 -25.66 -30.31 -20.97
CA ALA A 698 -24.88 -31.25 -21.78
C ALA A 698 -25.04 -30.98 -23.28
N GLY A 699 -24.00 -31.25 -24.08
CA GLY A 699 -24.10 -31.21 -25.55
C GLY A 699 -24.16 -29.82 -26.19
N VAL A 700 -23.96 -28.73 -25.45
CA VAL A 700 -23.93 -27.38 -26.06
C VAL A 700 -22.66 -27.17 -26.90
N GLN A 701 -22.80 -26.46 -28.02
CA GLN A 701 -21.69 -26.20 -28.97
C GLN A 701 -20.42 -25.60 -28.32
N GLY A 702 -20.55 -24.85 -27.22
CA GLY A 702 -19.39 -24.31 -26.50
C GLY A 702 -18.47 -25.40 -25.93
N LEU A 703 -19.04 -26.49 -25.42
CA LEU A 703 -18.29 -27.65 -24.94
C LEU A 703 -17.63 -28.40 -26.09
N GLU A 704 -18.33 -28.56 -27.22
CA GLU A 704 -17.76 -29.22 -28.40
C GLU A 704 -16.58 -28.44 -29.00
N ARG A 705 -16.69 -27.10 -29.04
CA ARG A 705 -15.60 -26.22 -29.49
C ARG A 705 -14.41 -26.27 -28.53
N ALA A 706 -14.64 -26.21 -27.22
CA ALA A 706 -13.59 -26.33 -26.21
C ALA A 706 -12.85 -27.67 -26.30
N LYS A 707 -13.58 -28.80 -26.41
CA LYS A 707 -12.99 -30.13 -26.67
C LYS A 707 -12.14 -30.16 -27.94
N LYS A 708 -12.60 -29.53 -29.04
CA LYS A 708 -11.82 -29.42 -30.29
C LYS A 708 -10.57 -28.56 -30.16
N ALA A 709 -10.54 -27.63 -29.19
CA ALA A 709 -9.40 -26.77 -28.88
C ALA A 709 -8.49 -27.34 -27.78
N ASN A 710 -8.63 -28.61 -27.39
CA ASN A 710 -7.93 -29.24 -26.24
C ASN A 710 -8.16 -28.55 -24.88
N VAL A 711 -9.14 -27.66 -24.77
CA VAL A 711 -9.50 -27.03 -23.50
C VAL A 711 -10.36 -28.00 -22.68
N PRO A 712 -10.00 -28.29 -21.41
CA PRO A 712 -10.81 -29.11 -20.51
C PRO A 712 -12.28 -28.65 -20.47
N THR A 713 -13.22 -29.61 -20.38
CA THR A 713 -14.66 -29.30 -20.35
C THR A 713 -15.39 -30.04 -19.26
N MET A 714 -16.34 -29.36 -18.61
CA MET A 714 -17.18 -29.94 -17.55
C MET A 714 -18.65 -29.63 -17.77
N VAL A 715 -19.52 -30.62 -17.53
CA VAL A 715 -20.97 -30.43 -17.45
C VAL A 715 -21.38 -30.57 -16.00
N ILE A 716 -22.05 -29.57 -15.45
CA ILE A 716 -22.55 -29.57 -14.08
C ILE A 716 -24.07 -29.48 -14.12
N CYS A 717 -24.76 -30.57 -13.81
CA CYS A 717 -26.21 -30.52 -13.64
C CYS A 717 -26.55 -29.54 -12.50
N ASN A 718 -27.58 -28.71 -12.69
CA ASN A 718 -28.09 -27.84 -11.63
C ASN A 718 -28.45 -28.71 -10.41
N ILE A 719 -27.64 -28.64 -9.36
CA ILE A 719 -27.91 -29.32 -8.08
C ILE A 719 -29.22 -28.75 -7.54
N HIS A 720 -30.09 -29.62 -7.00
CA HIS A 720 -31.34 -29.20 -6.41
C HIS A 720 -31.09 -28.43 -5.11
N TYR A 721 -31.01 -27.11 -5.23
CA TYR A 721 -30.97 -26.20 -4.08
C TYR A 721 -32.24 -26.38 -3.24
N PHE A 722 -32.07 -26.74 -1.97
CA PHE A 722 -33.14 -26.81 -0.98
C PHE A 722 -32.88 -25.73 0.08
N ILE A 723 -33.86 -24.86 0.30
CA ILE A 723 -33.83 -23.87 1.38
C ILE A 723 -35.13 -23.97 2.17
N ALA A 724 -35.08 -24.63 3.32
CA ALA A 724 -36.02 -24.37 4.40
C ALA A 724 -35.45 -23.18 5.20
N LEU A 725 -36.29 -22.18 5.49
CA LEU A 725 -35.94 -20.94 6.19
C LEU A 725 -36.85 -20.73 7.39
#